data_AF-A0A9E3NEB1-F1
#
_entry.id   AF-A0A9E3NEB1-F1
#
_cell.length_a   1.000
_cell.length_b   1.000
_cell.length_c   1.000
_cell.angle_alpha   90.00
_cell.angle_beta   90.00
_cell.angle_gamma   90.00
#
_symmetry.space_group_name_H-M   'P 1'
#
loop_
_entity.id
_entity.type
_entity.pdbx_description
1 polymer ?
#
loop_
_entity_poly.entity_id
_entity_poly.type
_entity_poly.pdbx_seq_one_letter_code
_entity_poly.pdbx_strand_id
1 'polypeptide(L)'
;MKSPFKFLDAYNVDDKEVFFGRDDEVDTLYGQIFKTPLMLVYGLSGTGKTSIIQCGLANKFDGPDWYPFFVRRNTNINLSTKYALEQALQEDASNSITDNVSLLLKKYLRPVYLIFDQFEELFILGSRAEQDEFMAGIEDLLSANLPCKIIFVMREEYIAQLYPYEKKIPTLFDFRLRIERMGISKIKEVITSSFEQFNVNIAPPAEANVQKMVDNINDDRTGIALPYLQVYLDLLYKEAYKAKSPEDSSLDETYPALTIQEAMIDGLGKIDDVLNRFLAVQERQISVDMYQNFPVLPERIVNAVLSGFVTQDGTKRPINYFRDDGMIKISDADAQFFPQIPKEALTHCLEQLEHARLIRIADDDIELAHDSLAALIDGRRTDEERRLQEVRQRVLNSFEEYKESKAFLNEKQLNTIEDLVPFLNLNQEVLSFIEDSKQNVLAEKLEAEALRRKEREAKLMQEKYEAEQKARKKNRTLFRIALGAAAAALAMGGFAVYEGKEAIRLKNEAVQVQGKLEDTSQELIKATDHLVSASDAMSAELIKKDSILKTLGYDPQGNIGQQISEQQEIENFASISKPTNYFFLAGKKTENESQAQNTFRVGQYAWYSMRINAPKSEVIHVICVDANNEFPYEKYHTVATNTGNGYRIRDIMNVRLPAGTYKVSVLNGNGTVIGSQSMTFSN
;
A
#
# COMPACT_ATOMS: atom_id res chain seq x y z
N MET A 1 6.90 10.35 37.57
CA MET A 1 5.55 10.45 38.15
C MET A 1 4.56 9.79 37.21
N LYS A 2 3.57 9.06 37.77
CA LYS A 2 2.49 8.41 37.02
C LYS A 2 1.22 9.25 37.14
N SER A 3 0.67 9.67 36.01
CA SER A 3 -0.60 10.39 35.96
C SER A 3 -1.77 9.47 36.36
N PRO A 4 -2.81 9.99 37.05
CA PRO A 4 -3.99 9.22 37.42
C PRO A 4 -4.92 8.91 36.25
N PHE A 5 -4.82 9.68 35.17
CA PHE A 5 -5.66 9.52 33.99
C PHE A 5 -5.21 8.31 33.15
N LYS A 6 -6.18 7.53 32.67
CA LYS A 6 -5.96 6.24 31.99
C LYS A 6 -5.51 6.39 30.54
N PHE A 7 -5.34 7.63 30.07
CA PHE A 7 -4.94 7.95 28.70
C PHE A 7 -5.90 7.32 27.67
N LEU A 8 -5.50 6.27 26.95
CA LEU A 8 -6.35 5.58 25.98
C LEU A 8 -6.94 4.26 26.51
N ASP A 9 -6.59 3.88 27.75
CA ASP A 9 -7.01 2.61 28.36
C ASP A 9 -8.46 2.62 28.83
N ALA A 10 -9.09 1.45 28.73
CA ALA A 10 -10.41 1.23 29.28
C ALA A 10 -10.36 1.22 30.81
N TYR A 11 -11.49 1.56 31.44
CA TYR A 11 -11.67 1.40 32.87
C TYR A 11 -12.02 -0.06 33.17
N ASN A 12 -11.39 -0.63 34.17
CA ASN A 12 -11.64 -1.97 34.69
C ASN A 12 -12.29 -1.92 36.08
N VAL A 13 -12.53 -3.08 36.68
CA VAL A 13 -13.23 -3.18 37.97
C VAL A 13 -12.54 -2.39 39.10
N ASP A 14 -11.21 -2.29 39.09
CA ASP A 14 -10.41 -1.60 40.12
C ASP A 14 -10.51 -0.08 40.01
N ASP A 15 -10.98 0.45 38.87
CA ASP A 15 -11.07 1.88 38.62
C ASP A 15 -12.42 2.50 39.05
N LYS A 16 -13.20 1.80 39.88
CA LYS A 16 -14.54 2.22 40.31
C LYS A 16 -14.58 3.66 40.85
N GLU A 17 -13.60 4.03 41.66
CA GLU A 17 -13.54 5.34 42.34
C GLU A 17 -13.28 6.51 41.38
N VAL A 18 -12.89 6.23 40.15
CA VAL A 18 -12.50 7.21 39.14
C VAL A 18 -13.35 7.10 37.85
N PHE A 19 -14.40 6.27 37.88
CA PHE A 19 -15.31 6.05 36.77
C PHE A 19 -16.60 6.85 36.96
N PHE A 20 -16.68 8.02 36.32
CA PHE A 20 -17.77 8.98 36.50
C PHE A 20 -18.66 9.11 35.26
N GLY A 21 -19.90 9.57 35.48
CA GLY A 21 -20.77 10.07 34.41
C GLY A 21 -21.45 8.99 33.56
N ARG A 22 -21.51 7.74 34.02
CA ARG A 22 -22.19 6.63 33.30
C ARG A 22 -23.18 5.84 34.16
N ASP A 23 -23.59 6.40 35.30
CA ASP A 23 -24.46 5.71 36.26
C ASP A 23 -25.79 5.26 35.66
N ASP A 24 -26.48 6.14 34.92
CA ASP A 24 -27.77 5.84 34.28
C ASP A 24 -27.67 4.67 33.28
N GLU A 25 -26.63 4.69 32.44
CA GLU A 25 -26.39 3.65 31.45
C GLU A 25 -26.03 2.32 32.11
N VAL A 26 -25.22 2.34 33.18
CA VAL A 26 -24.85 1.15 33.95
C VAL A 26 -26.08 0.57 34.66
N ASP A 27 -26.90 1.39 35.29
CA ASP A 27 -28.14 0.94 35.97
C ASP A 27 -29.14 0.35 34.98
N THR A 28 -29.28 0.97 33.81
CA THR A 28 -30.12 0.44 32.71
C THR A 28 -29.60 -0.91 32.24
N LEU A 29 -28.29 -1.01 31.99
CA LEU A 29 -27.63 -2.24 31.53
C LEU A 29 -27.82 -3.37 32.55
N TYR A 30 -27.52 -3.09 33.82
CA TYR A 30 -27.68 -4.04 34.92
C TYR A 30 -29.15 -4.48 35.10
N GLY A 31 -30.12 -3.56 35.00
CA GLY A 31 -31.53 -3.91 35.10
C GLY A 31 -32.05 -4.76 33.93
N GLN A 32 -31.45 -4.64 32.74
CA GLN A 32 -31.85 -5.39 31.55
C GLN A 32 -31.19 -6.78 31.47
N ILE A 33 -29.97 -6.96 31.99
CA ILE A 33 -29.20 -8.20 31.80
C ILE A 33 -29.87 -9.43 32.43
N PHE A 34 -30.68 -9.22 33.46
CA PHE A 34 -31.45 -10.30 34.09
C PHE A 34 -32.71 -10.69 33.33
N LYS A 35 -33.21 -9.82 32.44
CA LYS A 35 -34.48 -10.01 31.71
C LYS A 35 -34.33 -10.83 30.42
N THR A 36 -33.10 -11.02 29.95
CA THR A 36 -32.81 -11.68 28.67
C THR A 36 -31.56 -12.55 28.79
N PRO A 37 -31.44 -13.66 28.03
CA PRO A 37 -30.19 -14.39 27.86
C PRO A 37 -29.23 -13.71 26.88
N LEU A 38 -29.72 -12.83 25.99
CA LEU A 38 -28.93 -12.15 24.97
C LEU A 38 -29.19 -10.64 24.99
N MET A 39 -28.11 -9.86 24.99
CA MET A 39 -28.15 -8.41 25.01
C MET A 39 -27.20 -7.81 23.97
N LEU A 40 -27.67 -6.81 23.23
CA LEU A 40 -26.87 -6.05 22.28
C LEU A 40 -26.53 -4.66 22.84
N VAL A 41 -25.26 -4.43 23.13
CA VAL A 41 -24.72 -3.11 23.52
C VAL A 41 -24.02 -2.50 22.32
N TYR A 42 -24.47 -1.34 21.86
CA TYR A 42 -23.91 -0.73 20.65
C TYR A 42 -23.79 0.79 20.75
N GLY A 43 -22.94 1.39 19.91
CA GLY A 43 -22.74 2.83 19.89
C GLY A 43 -21.45 3.21 19.17
N LEU A 44 -21.28 4.51 18.90
CA LEU A 44 -20.10 5.04 18.20
C LEU A 44 -18.79 4.64 18.91
N SER A 45 -17.69 4.63 18.15
CA SER A 45 -16.35 4.47 18.75
C SER A 45 -16.05 5.60 19.74
N GLY A 46 -15.29 5.28 20.80
CA GLY A 46 -14.94 6.25 21.85
C GLY A 46 -16.07 6.63 22.83
N THR A 47 -17.23 5.97 22.78
CA THR A 47 -18.34 6.21 23.73
C THR A 47 -18.16 5.51 25.09
N GLY A 48 -17.17 4.62 25.23
CA GLY A 48 -16.86 3.94 26.49
C GLY A 48 -17.59 2.61 26.70
N LYS A 49 -18.05 1.93 25.64
CA LYS A 49 -18.75 0.63 25.72
C LYS A 49 -18.00 -0.41 26.56
N THR A 50 -16.72 -0.63 26.25
CA THR A 50 -15.84 -1.56 27.00
C THR A 50 -15.73 -1.16 28.46
N SER A 51 -15.49 0.12 28.77
CA SER A 51 -15.42 0.64 30.14
C SER A 51 -16.73 0.50 30.92
N ILE A 52 -17.88 0.71 30.28
CA ILE A 52 -19.19 0.50 30.91
C ILE A 52 -19.37 -0.95 31.32
N ILE A 53 -18.85 -1.91 30.56
CA ILE A 53 -18.98 -3.34 30.89
C ILE A 53 -17.92 -3.78 31.90
N GLN A 54 -16.65 -3.47 31.64
CA GLN A 54 -15.50 -3.92 32.45
C GLN A 54 -15.41 -3.22 33.80
N CYS A 55 -15.82 -1.96 33.90
CA CYS A 55 -15.86 -1.22 35.16
C CYS A 55 -17.29 -1.09 35.67
N GLY A 56 -18.16 -0.43 34.91
CA GLY A 56 -19.51 -0.06 35.39
C GLY A 56 -20.36 -1.26 35.79
N LEU A 57 -20.62 -2.16 34.83
CA LEU A 57 -21.44 -3.35 35.02
C LEU A 57 -20.78 -4.32 35.99
N ALA A 58 -19.49 -4.59 35.83
CA ALA A 58 -18.74 -5.47 36.73
C ALA A 58 -18.87 -5.04 38.21
N ASN A 59 -18.81 -3.74 38.50
CA ASN A 59 -18.93 -3.20 39.86
C ASN A 59 -20.36 -3.19 40.43
N LYS A 60 -21.38 -3.57 39.65
CA LYS A 60 -22.77 -3.78 40.13
C LYS A 60 -23.01 -5.20 40.61
N PHE A 61 -22.11 -6.14 40.28
CA PHE A 61 -22.17 -7.51 40.77
C PHE A 61 -21.30 -7.68 42.01
N ASP A 62 -21.71 -8.58 42.90
CA ASP A 62 -20.83 -9.08 43.94
C ASP A 62 -19.81 -10.05 43.31
N GLY A 63 -18.57 -10.05 43.82
CA GLY A 63 -17.45 -10.79 43.22
C GLY A 63 -17.75 -12.26 42.86
N PRO A 64 -18.47 -13.06 43.68
CA PRO A 64 -18.83 -14.43 43.32
C PRO A 64 -19.83 -14.58 42.17
N ASP A 65 -20.70 -13.59 41.95
CA ASP A 65 -21.80 -13.65 40.97
C ASP A 65 -21.37 -13.15 39.58
N TRP A 66 -20.22 -12.47 39.50
CA TRP A 66 -19.63 -12.01 38.24
C TRP A 66 -18.58 -12.99 37.73
N TYR A 67 -18.94 -13.79 36.72
CA TYR A 67 -18.00 -14.69 36.05
C TYR A 67 -17.94 -14.43 34.54
N PRO A 68 -17.25 -13.35 34.12
CA PRO A 68 -17.20 -12.91 32.74
C PRO A 68 -16.11 -13.60 31.91
N PHE A 69 -16.41 -13.82 30.65
CA PHE A 69 -15.48 -14.24 29.60
C PHE A 69 -15.51 -13.19 28.49
N PHE A 70 -14.46 -12.39 28.44
CA PHE A 70 -14.28 -11.41 27.37
C PHE A 70 -13.66 -12.09 26.16
N VAL A 71 -14.36 -12.08 25.05
CA VAL A 71 -13.95 -12.70 23.79
C VAL A 71 -13.92 -11.64 22.71
N ARG A 72 -12.80 -11.54 21.99
CA ARG A 72 -12.70 -10.84 20.71
C ARG A 72 -12.52 -11.87 19.60
N ARG A 73 -12.64 -11.46 18.34
CA ARG A 73 -12.51 -12.39 17.22
C ARG A 73 -11.09 -12.97 17.15
N ASN A 74 -10.06 -12.14 17.29
CA ASN A 74 -8.67 -12.46 16.96
C ASN A 74 -8.61 -13.04 15.53
N THR A 75 -8.00 -14.22 15.35
CA THR A 75 -7.96 -14.91 14.06
C THR A 75 -9.32 -15.51 13.65
N ASN A 76 -10.10 -16.04 14.60
CA ASN A 76 -11.40 -16.67 14.35
C ASN A 76 -12.22 -16.71 15.65
N ILE A 77 -13.45 -16.20 15.63
CA ILE A 77 -14.26 -16.06 16.87
C ILE A 77 -14.64 -17.39 17.52
N ASN A 78 -14.84 -18.46 16.74
CA ASN A 78 -15.18 -19.79 17.27
C ASN A 78 -14.00 -20.36 18.07
N LEU A 79 -12.78 -20.22 17.53
CA LEU A 79 -11.56 -20.63 18.20
C LEU A 79 -11.30 -19.78 19.45
N SER A 80 -11.42 -18.45 19.34
CA SER A 80 -11.22 -17.54 20.48
C SER A 80 -12.21 -17.82 21.61
N THR A 81 -13.47 -18.12 21.28
CA THR A 81 -14.48 -18.54 22.26
C THR A 81 -14.09 -19.86 22.92
N LYS A 82 -13.67 -20.85 22.13
CA LYS A 82 -13.22 -22.15 22.65
C LYS A 82 -12.05 -21.96 23.62
N TYR A 83 -11.00 -21.24 23.20
CA TYR A 83 -9.82 -21.00 24.03
C TYR A 83 -10.15 -20.27 25.34
N ALA A 84 -11.01 -19.25 25.30
CA ALA A 84 -11.43 -18.54 26.51
C ALA A 84 -12.12 -19.48 27.52
N LEU A 85 -12.92 -20.44 27.04
CA LEU A 85 -13.59 -21.41 27.91
C LEU A 85 -12.65 -22.54 28.35
N GLU A 86 -11.72 -22.99 27.50
CA GLU A 86 -10.68 -23.98 27.84
C GLU A 86 -9.81 -23.53 28.99
N GLN A 87 -9.33 -22.28 28.94
CA GLN A 87 -8.46 -21.75 30.00
C GLN A 87 -9.14 -21.79 31.37
N ALA A 88 -10.45 -21.54 31.44
CA ALA A 88 -11.21 -21.65 32.68
C ALA A 88 -11.51 -23.10 33.07
N LEU A 89 -11.77 -23.99 32.10
CA LEU A 89 -12.00 -25.40 32.37
C LEU A 89 -10.74 -26.12 32.85
N GLN A 90 -9.54 -25.69 32.42
CA GLN A 90 -8.26 -26.38 32.61
C GLN A 90 -8.24 -27.80 32.03
N GLU A 91 -9.08 -28.04 31.00
CA GLU A 91 -9.24 -29.31 30.29
C GLU A 91 -9.57 -28.98 28.82
N ASP A 92 -9.40 -29.96 27.92
CA ASP A 92 -9.76 -29.81 26.50
C ASP A 92 -11.26 -29.52 26.37
N ALA A 93 -11.60 -28.39 25.74
CA ALA A 93 -12.99 -28.04 25.53
C ALA A 93 -13.56 -28.81 24.34
N SER A 94 -14.86 -29.07 24.43
CA SER A 94 -15.66 -29.46 23.28
C SER A 94 -15.62 -28.38 22.20
N ASN A 95 -15.89 -28.76 20.96
CA ASN A 95 -16.11 -27.78 19.89
C ASN A 95 -17.48 -27.06 20.04
N SER A 96 -18.36 -27.56 20.91
CA SER A 96 -19.65 -26.94 21.22
C SER A 96 -19.54 -25.94 22.36
N ILE A 97 -19.87 -24.66 22.09
CA ILE A 97 -19.95 -23.59 23.11
C ILE A 97 -20.90 -24.01 24.24
N THR A 98 -22.05 -24.60 23.89
CA THR A 98 -23.08 -25.06 24.84
C THR A 98 -22.56 -26.10 25.82
N ASP A 99 -21.79 -27.07 25.34
CA ASP A 99 -21.21 -28.11 26.20
C ASP A 99 -20.21 -27.52 27.18
N ASN A 100 -19.33 -26.63 26.70
CA ASN A 100 -18.31 -25.98 27.51
C ASN A 100 -18.93 -25.11 28.60
N VAL A 101 -19.95 -24.33 28.25
CA VAL A 101 -20.72 -23.55 29.23
C VAL A 101 -21.40 -24.48 30.23
N SER A 102 -22.02 -25.59 29.79
CA SER A 102 -22.62 -26.58 30.69
C SER A 102 -21.59 -27.16 31.68
N LEU A 103 -20.37 -27.45 31.23
CA LEU A 103 -19.27 -27.94 32.07
C LEU A 103 -18.82 -26.89 33.09
N LEU A 104 -18.63 -25.64 32.65
CA LEU A 104 -18.27 -24.52 33.55
C LEU A 104 -19.33 -24.32 34.64
N LEU A 105 -20.61 -24.34 34.24
CA LEU A 105 -21.73 -24.23 35.17
C LEU A 105 -21.73 -25.36 36.20
N LYS A 106 -21.46 -26.61 35.78
CA LYS A 106 -21.37 -27.76 36.70
C LYS A 106 -20.17 -27.66 37.64
N LYS A 107 -19.04 -27.11 37.18
CA LYS A 107 -17.79 -26.98 37.95
C LYS A 107 -17.86 -25.85 38.97
N TYR A 108 -18.37 -24.68 38.58
CA TYR A 108 -18.33 -23.46 39.38
C TYR A 108 -19.66 -23.07 40.01
N LEU A 109 -20.79 -23.63 39.55
CA LEU A 109 -22.15 -23.37 40.06
C LEU A 109 -22.53 -21.88 40.07
N ARG A 110 -22.05 -21.13 39.07
CA ARG A 110 -22.26 -19.67 38.93
C ARG A 110 -22.73 -19.34 37.51
N PRO A 111 -23.58 -18.32 37.32
CA PRO A 111 -23.93 -17.87 35.98
C PRO A 111 -22.70 -17.43 35.18
N VAL A 112 -22.66 -17.79 33.90
CA VAL A 112 -21.57 -17.43 32.97
C VAL A 112 -21.98 -16.21 32.16
N TYR A 113 -21.08 -15.25 32.00
CA TYR A 113 -21.29 -14.07 31.15
C TYR A 113 -20.32 -14.12 29.96
N LEU A 114 -20.81 -14.46 28.78
CA LEU A 114 -20.04 -14.39 27.54
C LEU A 114 -20.15 -12.99 26.95
N ILE A 115 -19.04 -12.27 26.91
CA ILE A 115 -18.99 -10.87 26.47
C ILE A 115 -18.14 -10.82 25.22
N PHE A 116 -18.78 -10.62 24.08
CA PHE A 116 -18.11 -10.49 22.79
C PHE A 116 -17.86 -9.01 22.52
N ASP A 117 -16.66 -8.54 22.85
CA ASP A 117 -16.26 -7.15 22.61
C ASP A 117 -15.76 -6.95 21.18
N GLN A 118 -15.98 -5.74 20.63
CA GLN A 118 -15.70 -5.42 19.22
C GLN A 118 -16.28 -6.46 18.25
N PHE A 119 -17.52 -6.90 18.50
CA PHE A 119 -18.17 -7.97 17.76
C PHE A 119 -18.29 -7.68 16.26
N GLU A 120 -18.19 -6.41 15.83
CA GLU A 120 -18.10 -6.05 14.42
C GLU A 120 -16.94 -6.71 13.66
N GLU A 121 -15.84 -7.08 14.34
CA GLU A 121 -14.69 -7.74 13.72
C GLU A 121 -15.08 -9.04 13.00
N LEU A 122 -16.10 -9.74 13.50
CA LEU A 122 -16.66 -10.94 12.88
C LEU A 122 -17.18 -10.66 11.45
N PHE A 123 -17.71 -9.45 11.20
CA PHE A 123 -18.24 -9.06 9.91
C PHE A 123 -17.20 -8.36 9.02
N ILE A 124 -16.20 -7.73 9.62
CA ILE A 124 -15.13 -7.01 8.91
C ILE A 124 -14.06 -7.99 8.40
N LEU A 125 -13.62 -8.90 9.26
CA LEU A 125 -12.48 -9.80 9.00
C LEU A 125 -12.91 -11.27 8.88
N GLY A 126 -14.08 -11.62 9.42
CA GLY A 126 -14.55 -13.01 9.45
C GLY A 126 -15.18 -13.50 8.16
N SER A 127 -14.92 -14.76 7.83
CA SER A 127 -15.51 -15.42 6.66
C SER A 127 -17.00 -15.74 6.89
N ARG A 128 -17.78 -15.89 5.81
CA ARG A 128 -19.20 -16.26 5.94
C ARG A 128 -19.41 -17.58 6.70
N ALA A 129 -18.53 -18.55 6.48
CA ALA A 129 -18.56 -19.83 7.18
C ALA A 129 -18.33 -19.67 8.69
N GLU A 130 -17.33 -18.87 9.09
CA GLU A 130 -17.06 -18.54 10.50
C GLU A 130 -18.28 -17.88 11.17
N GLN A 131 -18.91 -16.92 10.49
CA GLN A 131 -20.10 -16.24 11.00
C GLN A 131 -21.29 -17.19 11.18
N ASP A 132 -21.55 -18.03 10.18
CA ASP A 132 -22.69 -18.96 10.20
C ASP A 132 -22.51 -20.06 11.26
N GLU A 133 -21.28 -20.55 11.45
CA GLU A 133 -20.90 -21.48 12.52
C GLU A 133 -21.09 -20.86 13.90
N PHE A 134 -20.55 -19.65 14.12
CA PHE A 134 -20.65 -18.97 15.40
C PHE A 134 -22.10 -18.69 15.79
N MET A 135 -22.89 -18.16 14.85
CA MET A 135 -24.30 -17.84 15.10
C MET A 135 -25.14 -19.08 15.35
N ALA A 136 -24.82 -20.22 14.74
CA ALA A 136 -25.45 -21.51 15.06
C ALA A 136 -25.11 -21.95 16.49
N GLY A 137 -23.85 -21.80 16.92
CA GLY A 137 -23.45 -22.09 18.30
C GLY A 137 -24.18 -21.21 19.33
N ILE A 138 -24.43 -19.94 19.02
CA ILE A 138 -25.23 -19.04 19.87
C ILE A 138 -26.71 -19.47 19.89
N GLU A 139 -27.29 -19.85 18.75
CA GLU A 139 -28.67 -20.38 18.66
C GLU A 139 -28.85 -21.63 19.54
N ASP A 140 -27.90 -22.57 19.48
CA ASP A 140 -27.90 -23.77 20.31
C ASP A 140 -27.78 -23.44 21.81
N LEU A 141 -26.90 -22.49 22.17
CA LEU A 141 -26.70 -22.06 23.56
C LEU A 141 -27.95 -21.41 24.14
N LEU A 142 -28.64 -20.56 23.36
CA LEU A 142 -29.90 -19.94 23.75
C LEU A 142 -31.02 -20.98 23.92
N SER A 143 -31.07 -21.96 23.01
CA SER A 143 -32.07 -23.04 23.05
C SER A 143 -31.87 -23.98 24.24
N ALA A 144 -30.63 -24.15 24.72
CA ALA A 144 -30.32 -24.96 25.90
C ALA A 144 -30.82 -24.35 27.21
N ASN A 145 -31.19 -23.07 27.23
CA ASN A 145 -31.73 -22.34 28.39
C ASN A 145 -30.86 -22.49 29.66
N LEU A 146 -29.54 -22.46 29.46
CA LEU A 146 -28.57 -22.48 30.55
C LEU A 146 -28.55 -21.11 31.27
N PRO A 147 -28.13 -21.04 32.54
CA PRO A 147 -27.85 -19.78 33.25
C PRO A 147 -26.58 -19.10 32.68
N CYS A 148 -26.65 -18.73 31.41
CA CYS A 148 -25.62 -18.06 30.65
C CYS A 148 -26.20 -16.77 30.08
N LYS A 149 -25.43 -15.69 30.16
CA LYS A 149 -25.77 -14.38 29.59
C LYS A 149 -24.79 -14.05 28.49
N ILE A 150 -25.30 -13.60 27.36
CA ILE A 150 -24.51 -13.25 26.18
C ILE A 150 -24.65 -11.75 25.97
N ILE A 151 -23.53 -11.05 25.86
CA ILE A 151 -23.48 -9.61 25.57
C ILE A 151 -22.67 -9.43 24.29
N PHE A 152 -23.33 -8.97 23.22
CA PHE A 152 -22.64 -8.49 22.03
C PHE A 152 -22.36 -7.00 22.18
N VAL A 153 -21.10 -6.61 22.08
CA VAL A 153 -20.65 -5.22 22.16
C VAL A 153 -20.10 -4.82 20.81
N MET A 154 -20.72 -3.85 20.15
CA MET A 154 -20.28 -3.47 18.81
C MET A 154 -20.46 -1.99 18.47
N ARG A 155 -19.83 -1.59 17.38
CA ARG A 155 -20.07 -0.30 16.72
C ARG A 155 -21.45 -0.22 16.07
N GLU A 156 -22.09 0.95 16.14
CA GLU A 156 -23.48 1.10 15.67
C GLU A 156 -23.64 1.01 14.16
N GLU A 157 -22.61 1.41 13.40
CA GLU A 157 -22.58 1.34 11.94
C GLU A 157 -22.60 -0.10 11.39
N TYR A 158 -22.19 -1.08 12.19
CA TYR A 158 -22.18 -2.49 11.79
C TYR A 158 -23.45 -3.24 12.18
N ILE A 159 -24.42 -2.60 12.85
CA ILE A 159 -25.64 -3.26 13.33
C ILE A 159 -26.43 -3.93 12.20
N ALA A 160 -26.37 -3.39 10.98
CA ALA A 160 -27.06 -3.94 9.82
C ALA A 160 -26.57 -5.34 9.42
N GLN A 161 -25.31 -5.68 9.75
CA GLN A 161 -24.74 -7.01 9.49
C GLN A 161 -25.39 -8.11 10.33
N LEU A 162 -26.15 -7.75 11.38
CA LEU A 162 -26.89 -8.68 12.22
C LEU A 162 -28.25 -9.11 11.63
N TYR A 163 -28.87 -8.32 10.74
CA TYR A 163 -30.20 -8.62 10.20
C TYR A 163 -30.34 -10.02 9.58
N PRO A 164 -29.36 -10.57 8.83
CA PRO A 164 -29.47 -11.93 8.30
C PRO A 164 -29.68 -13.00 9.37
N TYR A 165 -29.24 -12.76 10.60
CA TYR A 165 -29.28 -13.71 11.71
C TYR A 165 -30.54 -13.60 12.58
N GLU A 166 -31.37 -12.57 12.38
CA GLU A 166 -32.66 -12.42 13.06
C GLU A 166 -33.60 -13.62 12.80
N LYS A 167 -33.46 -14.29 11.65
CA LYS A 167 -34.21 -15.51 11.34
C LYS A 167 -33.82 -16.70 12.23
N LYS A 168 -32.56 -16.77 12.67
CA LYS A 168 -32.03 -17.81 13.56
C LYS A 168 -32.25 -17.45 15.02
N ILE A 169 -32.05 -16.16 15.36
CA ILE A 169 -32.19 -15.63 16.71
C ILE A 169 -33.23 -14.50 16.68
N PRO A 170 -34.55 -14.81 16.78
CA PRO A 170 -35.60 -13.80 16.71
C PRO A 170 -35.48 -12.70 17.77
N THR A 171 -34.92 -13.03 18.94
CA THR A 171 -34.78 -12.09 20.08
C THR A 171 -33.53 -11.22 20.00
N LEU A 172 -32.77 -11.27 18.90
CA LEU A 172 -31.47 -10.60 18.74
C LEU A 172 -31.52 -9.09 18.99
N PHE A 173 -32.65 -8.45 18.63
CA PHE A 173 -32.84 -7.00 18.73
C PHE A 173 -33.80 -6.56 19.84
N ASP A 174 -34.39 -7.51 20.59
CA ASP A 174 -35.39 -7.22 21.63
C ASP A 174 -34.80 -6.43 22.79
N PHE A 175 -33.58 -6.80 23.19
CA PHE A 175 -32.86 -6.17 24.29
C PHE A 175 -31.58 -5.55 23.79
N ARG A 176 -31.67 -4.25 23.48
CA ARG A 176 -30.54 -3.46 23.01
C ARG A 176 -30.37 -2.18 23.82
N LEU A 177 -29.13 -1.87 24.14
CA LEU A 177 -28.75 -0.62 24.78
C LEU A 177 -27.80 0.15 23.86
N ARG A 178 -28.27 1.31 23.38
CA ARG A 178 -27.42 2.24 22.64
C ARG A 178 -26.68 3.13 23.63
N ILE A 179 -25.35 3.07 23.61
CA ILE A 179 -24.50 3.97 24.39
C ILE A 179 -24.28 5.26 23.59
N GLU A 180 -24.88 6.34 24.08
CA GLU A 180 -24.75 7.64 23.46
C GLU A 180 -23.45 8.34 23.87
N ARG A 181 -23.03 9.31 23.04
CA ARG A 181 -21.95 10.21 23.42
C ARG A 181 -22.35 10.98 24.67
N MET A 182 -21.39 11.20 25.56
CA MET A 182 -21.63 11.93 26.79
C MET A 182 -21.92 13.40 26.47
N GLY A 183 -23.03 13.92 26.97
CA GLY A 183 -23.40 15.32 26.80
C GLY A 183 -22.47 16.27 27.57
N ILE A 184 -22.41 17.52 27.13
CA ILE A 184 -21.50 18.55 27.70
C ILE A 184 -21.64 18.67 29.22
N SER A 185 -22.87 18.67 29.76
CA SER A 185 -23.08 18.79 31.21
C SER A 185 -22.42 17.65 31.99
N LYS A 186 -22.51 16.41 31.48
CA LYS A 186 -21.96 15.22 32.12
C LYS A 186 -20.43 15.16 31.94
N ILE A 187 -19.90 15.69 30.82
CA ILE A 187 -18.45 15.89 30.66
C ILE A 187 -17.90 16.88 31.70
N LYS A 188 -18.59 18.01 31.94
CA LYS A 188 -18.18 18.98 32.97
C LYS A 188 -18.11 18.33 34.35
N GLU A 189 -19.14 17.55 34.69
CA GLU A 189 -19.18 16.75 35.91
C GLU A 189 -17.99 15.80 36.00
N VAL A 190 -17.71 15.01 34.95
CA VAL A 190 -16.55 14.10 34.91
C VAL A 190 -15.24 14.85 35.13
N ILE A 191 -15.03 16.03 34.51
CA ILE A 191 -13.82 16.84 34.70
C ILE A 191 -13.70 17.25 36.17
N THR A 192 -14.76 17.83 36.73
CA THR A 192 -14.76 18.32 38.11
C THR A 192 -14.57 17.20 39.12
N SER A 193 -15.32 16.10 39.01
CA SER A 193 -15.20 14.94 39.91
C SER A 193 -13.83 14.26 39.81
N SER A 194 -13.27 14.14 38.60
CA SER A 194 -11.92 13.58 38.43
C SER A 194 -10.86 14.47 39.07
N PHE A 195 -10.94 15.78 38.88
CA PHE A 195 -10.00 16.71 39.49
C PHE A 195 -10.10 16.73 41.01
N GLU A 196 -11.30 16.69 41.56
CA GLU A 196 -11.51 16.57 43.02
C GLU A 196 -10.89 15.27 43.57
N GLN A 197 -11.15 14.14 42.91
CA GLN A 197 -10.61 12.83 43.31
C GLN A 197 -9.07 12.78 43.28
N PHE A 198 -8.44 13.56 42.40
CA PHE A 198 -6.98 13.60 42.23
C PHE A 198 -6.30 14.83 42.84
N ASN A 199 -6.97 15.54 43.76
CA ASN A 199 -6.42 16.73 44.43
C ASN A 199 -5.97 17.84 43.45
N VAL A 200 -6.70 17.98 42.34
CA VAL A 200 -6.45 18.99 41.31
C VAL A 200 -7.46 20.12 41.46
N ASN A 201 -6.96 21.32 41.68
CA ASN A 201 -7.76 22.54 41.75
C ASN A 201 -7.80 23.22 40.38
N ILE A 202 -8.90 23.92 40.09
CA ILE A 202 -9.04 24.75 38.89
C ILE A 202 -8.93 26.22 39.30
N ALA A 203 -8.02 26.97 38.69
CA ALA A 203 -7.88 28.39 38.96
C ALA A 203 -9.20 29.15 38.64
N PRO A 204 -9.58 30.17 39.43
CA PRO A 204 -10.74 31.01 39.11
C PRO A 204 -10.57 31.79 37.78
N PRO A 205 -11.64 31.97 36.99
CA PRO A 205 -12.99 31.45 37.19
C PRO A 205 -13.10 29.97 36.74
N ALA A 206 -13.33 29.07 37.71
CA ALA A 206 -13.29 27.63 37.49
C ALA A 206 -14.29 27.14 36.44
N GLU A 207 -15.53 27.65 36.48
CA GLU A 207 -16.56 27.27 35.51
C GLU A 207 -16.20 27.64 34.07
N ALA A 208 -15.60 28.82 33.86
CA ALA A 208 -15.14 29.24 32.55
C ALA A 208 -13.95 28.41 32.07
N ASN A 209 -13.03 28.05 32.97
CA ASN A 209 -11.91 27.18 32.66
C ASN A 209 -12.36 25.76 32.29
N VAL A 210 -13.34 25.19 33.00
CA VAL A 210 -13.96 23.91 32.63
C VAL A 210 -14.63 24.03 31.26
N GLN A 211 -15.37 25.12 30.99
CA GLN A 211 -15.98 25.34 29.67
C GLN A 211 -14.92 25.42 28.57
N LYS A 212 -13.81 26.12 28.79
CA LYS A 212 -12.68 26.15 27.85
C LYS A 212 -12.09 24.77 27.58
N MET A 213 -11.92 23.93 28.61
CA MET A 213 -11.46 22.55 28.43
C MET A 213 -12.44 21.75 27.55
N VAL A 214 -13.74 21.86 27.82
CA VAL A 214 -14.78 21.24 26.99
C VAL A 214 -14.69 21.73 25.55
N ASP A 215 -14.59 23.04 25.32
CA ASP A 215 -14.51 23.63 24.00
C ASP A 215 -13.25 23.19 23.24
N ASN A 216 -12.14 22.98 23.94
CA ASN A 216 -10.89 22.48 23.37
C ASN A 216 -10.97 21.02 22.92
N ILE A 217 -11.79 20.21 23.60
CA ILE A 217 -11.96 18.78 23.31
C ILE A 217 -13.13 18.53 22.35
N ASN A 218 -14.09 19.45 22.28
CA ASN A 218 -15.26 19.33 21.44
C ASN A 218 -14.92 19.51 19.96
N ASP A 219 -15.23 18.50 19.17
CA ASP A 219 -15.26 18.56 17.72
C ASP A 219 -16.69 18.96 17.27
N ASP A 220 -16.79 20.00 16.44
CA ASP A 220 -18.09 20.59 16.05
C ASP A 220 -19.00 19.63 15.26
N ARG A 221 -18.44 18.57 14.65
CA ARG A 221 -19.18 17.62 13.80
C ARG A 221 -19.56 16.35 14.55
N THR A 222 -18.69 15.91 15.45
CA THR A 222 -18.79 14.59 16.07
C THR A 222 -19.07 14.68 17.56
N GLY A 223 -18.74 15.80 18.22
CA GLY A 223 -18.80 15.92 19.68
C GLY A 223 -17.57 15.30 20.37
N ILE A 224 -17.61 15.17 21.69
CA ILE A 224 -16.46 14.70 22.49
C ILE A 224 -16.36 13.16 22.49
N ALA A 225 -15.22 12.63 22.05
CA ALA A 225 -14.83 11.24 22.30
C ALA A 225 -14.21 11.12 23.70
N LEU A 226 -14.62 10.15 24.52
CA LEU A 226 -14.14 10.04 25.90
C LEU A 226 -12.62 9.77 26.02
N PRO A 227 -11.98 9.02 25.11
CA PRO A 227 -10.53 8.87 25.12
C PRO A 227 -9.78 10.19 24.92
N TYR A 228 -10.38 11.16 24.21
CA TYR A 228 -9.81 12.51 24.08
C TYR A 228 -9.83 13.28 25.37
N LEU A 229 -10.93 13.16 26.12
CA LEU A 229 -11.02 13.75 27.45
C LEU A 229 -9.89 13.22 28.34
N GLN A 230 -9.68 11.91 28.38
CA GLN A 230 -8.63 11.28 29.19
C GLN A 230 -7.21 11.73 28.79
N VAL A 231 -6.91 11.79 27.49
CA VAL A 231 -5.61 12.30 27.00
C VAL A 231 -5.42 13.76 27.37
N TYR A 232 -6.45 14.59 27.20
CA TYR A 232 -6.37 16.01 27.50
C TYR A 232 -6.12 16.28 28.99
N LEU A 233 -6.83 15.58 29.87
CA LEU A 233 -6.66 15.69 31.32
C LEU A 233 -5.31 15.15 31.79
N ASP A 234 -4.82 14.04 31.20
CA ASP A 234 -3.48 13.50 31.45
C ASP A 234 -2.39 14.54 31.17
N LEU A 235 -2.50 15.24 30.05
CA LEU A 235 -1.50 16.23 29.65
C LEU A 235 -1.59 17.50 30.49
N LEU A 236 -2.80 17.97 30.82
CA LEU A 236 -2.98 19.08 31.77
C LEU A 236 -2.36 18.75 33.13
N TYR A 237 -2.60 17.54 33.64
CA TYR A 237 -2.04 17.08 34.91
C TYR A 237 -0.51 17.08 34.88
N LYS A 238 0.10 16.57 33.80
CA LYS A 238 1.56 16.59 33.61
C LYS A 238 2.13 18.00 33.52
N GLU A 239 1.47 18.92 32.82
CA GLU A 239 1.91 20.32 32.74
C GLU A 239 1.81 21.02 34.11
N ALA A 240 0.72 20.82 34.85
CA ALA A 240 0.57 21.36 36.20
C ALA A 240 1.61 20.81 37.18
N TYR A 241 1.96 19.52 37.06
CA TYR A 241 3.01 18.92 37.88
C TYR A 241 4.40 19.49 37.54
N LYS A 242 4.73 19.68 36.26
CA LYS A 242 6.01 20.30 35.86
C LYS A 242 6.16 21.74 36.33
N ALA A 243 5.05 22.46 36.47
CA ALA A 243 5.04 23.84 36.95
C ALA A 243 5.31 23.96 38.46
N LYS A 244 5.25 22.85 39.23
CA LYS A 244 5.60 22.85 40.65
C LYS A 244 7.12 22.89 40.88
N SER A 245 7.51 23.55 41.96
CA SER A 245 8.91 23.57 42.40
C SER A 245 9.32 22.20 42.94
N PRO A 246 10.54 21.68 42.64
CA PRO A 246 11.03 20.41 43.18
C PRO A 246 11.13 20.36 44.72
N GLU A 247 11.14 21.51 45.39
CA GLU A 247 11.20 21.64 46.86
C GLU A 247 9.84 21.49 47.55
N ASP A 248 8.75 21.31 46.79
CA ASP A 248 7.40 21.15 47.33
C ASP A 248 7.22 19.74 47.92
N SER A 249 7.10 19.64 49.25
CA SER A 249 6.94 18.38 49.98
C SER A 249 5.65 17.62 49.64
N SER A 250 4.67 18.25 48.98
CA SER A 250 3.46 17.57 48.51
C SER A 250 3.71 16.64 47.33
N LEU A 251 4.87 16.71 46.65
CA LEU A 251 5.22 15.82 45.53
C LEU A 251 5.40 14.35 45.94
N ASP A 252 5.55 14.08 47.24
CA ASP A 252 5.63 12.72 47.80
C ASP A 252 4.25 12.09 48.07
N GLU A 253 3.15 12.85 47.94
CA GLU A 253 1.79 12.34 48.05
C GLU A 253 1.41 11.50 46.82
N THR A 254 0.50 10.54 47.00
CA THR A 254 -0.04 9.72 45.89
C THR A 254 -0.62 10.61 44.79
N TYR A 255 -1.36 11.66 45.18
CA TYR A 255 -1.87 12.70 44.30
C TYR A 255 -1.56 14.09 44.90
N PRO A 256 -0.46 14.74 44.46
CA PRO A 256 -0.07 16.06 44.97
C PRO A 256 -1.15 17.10 44.68
N ALA A 257 -1.30 18.08 45.56
CA ALA A 257 -2.21 19.20 45.34
C ALA A 257 -1.77 20.04 44.13
N LEU A 258 -2.41 19.89 42.96
CA LEU A 258 -2.08 20.65 41.75
C LEU A 258 -3.11 21.76 41.51
N THR A 259 -2.73 22.77 40.71
CA THR A 259 -3.65 23.81 40.26
C THR A 259 -3.52 23.98 38.76
N ILE A 260 -4.60 23.72 38.02
CA ILE A 260 -4.69 24.00 36.59
C ILE A 260 -4.96 25.49 36.38
N GLN A 261 -4.02 26.17 35.72
CA GLN A 261 -4.14 27.58 35.37
C GLN A 261 -4.74 27.75 33.96
N GLU A 262 -5.43 28.86 33.72
CA GLU A 262 -6.00 29.20 32.41
C GLU A 262 -4.94 29.18 31.29
N ALA A 263 -3.74 29.70 31.56
CA ALA A 263 -2.63 29.69 30.61
C ALA A 263 -2.20 28.27 30.17
N MET A 264 -2.39 27.25 31.02
CA MET A 264 -2.10 25.85 30.67
C MET A 264 -3.15 25.31 29.69
N ILE A 265 -4.41 25.65 29.91
CA ILE A 265 -5.54 25.27 29.04
C ILE A 265 -5.36 25.90 27.66
N ASP A 266 -5.06 27.21 27.62
CA ASP A 266 -4.81 27.96 26.40
C ASP A 266 -3.54 27.45 25.67
N GLY A 267 -2.49 27.09 26.42
CA GLY A 267 -1.24 26.56 25.86
C GLY A 267 -1.34 25.15 25.27
N LEU A 268 -2.24 24.31 25.80
CA LEU A 268 -2.55 23.01 25.20
C LEU A 268 -3.32 23.18 23.88
N GLY A 269 -4.36 24.01 23.88
CA GLY A 269 -5.18 24.27 22.70
C GLY A 269 -6.16 23.13 22.37
N LYS A 270 -6.51 22.99 21.09
CA LYS A 270 -7.49 22.00 20.59
C LYS A 270 -6.95 20.57 20.64
N ILE A 271 -7.83 19.60 20.90
CA ILE A 271 -7.44 18.19 21.05
C ILE A 271 -6.72 17.62 19.82
N ASP A 272 -7.13 17.98 18.61
CA ASP A 272 -6.49 17.47 17.39
C ASP A 272 -5.02 17.91 17.31
N ASP A 273 -4.74 19.15 17.71
CA ASP A 273 -3.37 19.66 17.79
C ASP A 273 -2.57 18.95 18.89
N VAL A 274 -3.24 18.65 20.01
CA VAL A 274 -2.65 17.95 21.15
C VAL A 274 -2.27 16.52 20.79
N LEU A 275 -3.17 15.75 20.19
CA LEU A 275 -2.89 14.38 19.76
C LEU A 275 -1.85 14.36 18.64
N ASN A 276 -1.92 15.33 17.72
CA ASN A 276 -0.90 15.45 16.67
C ASN A 276 0.48 15.72 17.26
N ARG A 277 0.58 16.64 18.22
CA ARG A 277 1.82 16.94 18.93
C ARG A 277 2.33 15.74 19.71
N PHE A 278 1.45 15.04 20.43
CA PHE A 278 1.78 13.82 21.15
C PHE A 278 2.37 12.75 20.23
N LEU A 279 1.67 12.40 19.16
CA LEU A 279 2.13 11.41 18.19
C LEU A 279 3.47 11.81 17.56
N ALA A 280 3.63 13.08 17.18
CA ALA A 280 4.88 13.58 16.59
C ALA A 280 6.07 13.56 17.57
N VAL A 281 5.83 13.84 18.86
CA VAL A 281 6.86 13.77 19.90
C VAL A 281 7.29 12.32 20.15
N GLN A 282 6.33 11.41 20.30
CA GLN A 282 6.62 9.99 20.49
C GLN A 282 7.34 9.39 19.28
N GLU A 283 6.82 9.63 18.08
CA GLU A 283 7.44 9.20 16.82
C GLU A 283 8.89 9.69 16.73
N ARG A 284 9.17 10.96 17.03
CA ARG A 284 10.54 11.49 17.02
C ARG A 284 11.44 10.80 18.04
N GLN A 285 10.98 10.60 19.27
CA GLN A 285 11.77 9.95 20.33
C GLN A 285 12.14 8.53 19.94
N ILE A 286 11.16 7.77 19.44
CA ILE A 286 11.37 6.39 18.99
C ILE A 286 12.27 6.37 17.75
N SER A 287 12.11 7.30 16.80
CA SER A 287 13.00 7.37 15.62
C SER A 287 14.45 7.62 15.99
N VAL A 288 14.73 8.47 16.99
CA VAL A 288 16.10 8.71 17.48
C VAL A 288 16.68 7.43 18.09
N ASP A 289 15.91 6.74 18.92
CA ASP A 289 16.31 5.47 19.54
C ASP A 289 16.52 4.37 18.49
N MET A 290 15.63 4.25 17.50
CA MET A 290 15.77 3.33 16.38
C MET A 290 17.02 3.62 15.56
N TYR A 291 17.36 4.89 15.31
CA TYR A 291 18.57 5.25 14.57
C TYR A 291 19.85 4.91 15.33
N GLN A 292 19.85 5.09 16.66
CA GLN A 292 21.01 4.76 17.50
C GLN A 292 21.29 3.25 17.56
N ASN A 293 20.24 2.43 17.62
CA ASN A 293 20.35 0.97 17.69
C ASN A 293 20.46 0.30 16.31
N PHE A 294 19.88 0.91 15.26
CA PHE A 294 19.78 0.35 13.91
C PHE A 294 20.03 1.40 12.80
N PRO A 295 21.29 1.86 12.61
CA PRO A 295 21.62 3.03 11.78
C PRO A 295 21.43 2.85 10.26
N VAL A 296 21.18 1.62 9.79
CA VAL A 296 21.00 1.30 8.36
C VAL A 296 19.52 1.39 7.94
N LEU A 297 18.60 1.63 8.87
CA LEU A 297 17.17 1.68 8.58
C LEU A 297 16.74 3.01 7.93
N PRO A 298 15.66 3.00 7.13
CA PRO A 298 15.07 4.23 6.58
C PRO A 298 14.59 5.21 7.66
N GLU A 299 14.67 6.50 7.39
CA GLU A 299 14.33 7.59 8.33
C GLU A 299 12.87 7.54 8.84
N ARG A 300 11.94 7.09 8.00
CA ARG A 300 10.50 6.97 8.33
C ARG A 300 10.08 5.59 8.84
N ILE A 301 11.01 4.81 9.41
CA ILE A 301 10.69 3.43 9.78
C ILE A 301 9.58 3.31 10.83
N VAL A 302 9.58 4.19 11.84
CA VAL A 302 8.55 4.19 12.91
C VAL A 302 7.17 4.49 12.32
N ASN A 303 7.09 5.45 11.40
CA ASN A 303 5.87 5.79 10.69
C ASN A 303 5.37 4.62 9.82
N ALA A 304 6.29 3.94 9.13
CA ALA A 304 5.96 2.77 8.31
C ALA A 304 5.43 1.60 9.15
N VAL A 305 6.02 1.36 10.33
CA VAL A 305 5.53 0.35 11.30
C VAL A 305 4.14 0.74 11.83
N LEU A 306 3.95 1.99 12.26
CA LEU A 306 2.65 2.49 12.73
C LEU A 306 1.56 2.37 11.65
N SER A 307 1.91 2.63 10.39
CA SER A 307 1.00 2.52 9.25
C SER A 307 0.51 1.09 8.99
N GLY A 308 1.26 0.07 9.43
CA GLY A 308 0.84 -1.33 9.34
C GLY A 308 -0.43 -1.65 10.13
N PHE A 309 -0.65 -0.93 11.24
CA PHE A 309 -1.81 -1.04 12.11
C PHE A 309 -3.02 -0.20 11.68
N VAL A 310 -2.99 0.40 10.48
CA VAL A 310 -4.04 1.30 9.99
C VAL A 310 -4.58 0.79 8.65
N THR A 311 -5.90 0.64 8.57
CA THR A 311 -6.60 0.29 7.32
C THR A 311 -6.56 1.45 6.32
N GLN A 312 -7.05 1.23 5.11
CA GLN A 312 -7.21 2.29 4.12
C GLN A 312 -8.27 3.33 4.53
N ASP A 313 -9.25 2.91 5.34
CA ASP A 313 -10.34 3.78 5.81
C ASP A 313 -9.95 4.55 7.09
N GLY A 314 -8.68 4.50 7.50
CA GLY A 314 -8.17 5.17 8.69
C GLY A 314 -8.67 4.56 10.00
N THR A 315 -9.07 3.28 9.99
CA THR A 315 -9.43 2.53 11.20
C THR A 315 -8.26 1.66 11.66
N LYS A 316 -8.28 1.21 12.92
CA LYS A 316 -7.28 0.25 13.38
C LYS A 316 -7.34 -1.06 12.61
N ARG A 317 -6.19 -1.72 12.51
CA ARG A 317 -6.04 -3.10 12.09
C ARG A 317 -5.31 -3.87 13.20
N PRO A 318 -5.95 -4.88 13.83
CA PRO A 318 -5.24 -5.80 14.71
C PRO A 318 -4.31 -6.70 13.89
N ILE A 319 -3.14 -7.02 14.44
CA ILE A 319 -2.06 -7.74 13.77
C ILE A 319 -1.70 -8.96 14.60
N ASN A 320 -1.86 -10.16 14.04
CA ASN A 320 -1.52 -11.39 14.75
C ASN A 320 0.00 -11.56 14.78
N TYR A 321 0.52 -12.00 15.92
CA TYR A 321 1.95 -12.27 16.08
C TYR A 321 2.18 -13.52 16.93
N PHE A 322 3.42 -13.99 16.92
CA PHE A 322 3.90 -15.01 17.85
C PHE A 322 5.31 -14.67 18.28
N ARG A 323 5.73 -15.23 19.43
CA ARG A 323 7.09 -15.07 19.93
C ARG A 323 7.97 -16.23 19.47
N ASP A 324 9.10 -15.89 18.86
CA ASP A 324 10.13 -16.80 18.36
C ASP A 324 11.46 -16.40 19.00
N ASP A 325 11.95 -17.20 19.95
CA ASP A 325 13.15 -16.91 20.77
C ASP A 325 13.10 -15.53 21.47
N GLY A 326 11.93 -15.19 22.03
CA GLY A 326 11.68 -13.91 22.68
C GLY A 326 11.38 -12.74 21.73
N MET A 327 11.60 -12.91 20.42
CA MET A 327 11.37 -11.88 19.41
C MET A 327 9.93 -11.93 18.86
N ILE A 328 9.38 -10.78 18.52
CA ILE A 328 8.06 -10.69 17.89
C ILE A 328 8.18 -11.04 16.41
N LYS A 329 7.45 -12.06 15.98
CA LYS A 329 7.25 -12.40 14.57
C LYS A 329 5.79 -12.21 14.20
N ILE A 330 5.54 -11.27 13.29
CA ILE A 330 4.22 -11.04 12.70
C ILE A 330 3.83 -12.26 11.85
N SER A 331 2.55 -12.62 11.87
CA SER A 331 2.00 -13.71 11.04
C SER A 331 2.31 -13.48 9.55
N ASP A 332 2.47 -14.54 8.76
CA ASP A 332 2.79 -14.40 7.33
C ASP A 332 1.69 -13.64 6.56
N ALA A 333 0.43 -13.74 7.02
CA ALA A 333 -0.70 -13.01 6.45
C ALA A 333 -0.62 -11.50 6.72
N ASP A 334 -0.13 -11.10 7.90
CA ASP A 334 -0.08 -9.70 8.32
C ASP A 334 1.27 -9.03 8.03
N ALA A 335 2.35 -9.82 7.85
CA ALA A 335 3.71 -9.33 7.57
C ALA A 335 3.75 -8.42 6.34
N GLN A 336 2.80 -8.60 5.44
CA GLN A 336 2.64 -7.78 4.24
C GLN A 336 2.41 -6.29 4.55
N PHE A 337 1.81 -5.95 5.68
CA PHE A 337 1.49 -4.56 6.06
C PHE A 337 2.67 -3.81 6.68
N PHE A 338 3.78 -4.51 6.95
CA PHE A 338 4.93 -3.97 7.65
C PHE A 338 6.13 -3.81 6.72
N PRO A 339 7.03 -2.86 7.02
CA PRO A 339 8.28 -2.72 6.27
C PRO A 339 9.17 -3.95 6.45
N GLN A 340 9.91 -4.31 5.40
CA GLN A 340 10.89 -5.40 5.46
C GLN A 340 12.14 -4.93 6.22
N ILE A 341 12.19 -5.23 7.52
CA ILE A 341 13.30 -4.90 8.42
C ILE A 341 13.73 -6.12 9.25
N PRO A 342 14.95 -6.13 9.82
CA PRO A 342 15.38 -7.19 10.73
C PRO A 342 14.37 -7.40 11.88
N LYS A 343 14.17 -8.66 12.30
CA LYS A 343 13.19 -9.03 13.35
C LYS A 343 13.49 -8.33 14.67
N GLU A 344 14.77 -8.15 14.97
CA GLU A 344 15.26 -7.47 16.17
C GLU A 344 14.86 -5.99 16.16
N ALA A 345 14.98 -5.33 14.99
CA ALA A 345 14.56 -3.95 14.82
C ALA A 345 13.05 -3.78 14.92
N LEU A 346 12.28 -4.70 14.32
CA LEU A 346 10.82 -4.68 14.42
C LEU A 346 10.36 -4.89 15.86
N THR A 347 10.91 -5.89 16.55
CA THR A 347 10.58 -6.19 17.95
C THR A 347 10.87 -4.99 18.84
N HIS A 348 12.07 -4.41 18.73
CA HIS A 348 12.46 -3.23 19.49
C HIS A 348 11.54 -2.03 19.21
N CYS A 349 11.20 -1.79 17.94
CA CYS A 349 10.27 -0.72 17.56
C CYS A 349 8.88 -0.92 18.19
N LEU A 350 8.34 -2.14 18.16
CA LEU A 350 7.04 -2.47 18.74
C LEU A 350 7.04 -2.30 20.27
N GLU A 351 8.10 -2.73 20.96
CA GLU A 351 8.26 -2.53 22.41
C GLU A 351 8.32 -1.03 22.76
N GLN A 352 9.05 -0.22 22.00
CA GLN A 352 9.08 1.23 22.20
C GLN A 352 7.72 1.89 21.94
N LEU A 353 6.99 1.44 20.92
CA LEU A 353 5.64 1.91 20.61
C LEU A 353 4.64 1.54 21.72
N GLU A 354 4.78 0.36 22.34
CA GLU A 354 3.98 -0.07 23.49
C GLU A 354 4.29 0.78 24.72
N HIS A 355 5.57 1.00 25.03
CA HIS A 355 5.99 1.88 26.13
C HIS A 355 5.50 3.33 25.93
N ALA A 356 5.47 3.80 24.68
CA ALA A 356 4.91 5.10 24.31
C ALA A 356 3.37 5.15 24.34
N ARG A 357 2.69 4.03 24.65
CA ARG A 357 1.22 3.88 24.65
C ARG A 357 0.56 4.18 23.30
N LEU A 358 1.27 3.91 22.21
CA LEU A 358 0.75 4.05 20.85
C LEU A 358 0.09 2.76 20.36
N ILE A 359 0.63 1.61 20.77
CA ILE A 359 0.08 0.28 20.51
C ILE A 359 -0.17 -0.47 21.82
N ARG A 360 -0.91 -1.58 21.72
CA ARG A 360 -1.09 -2.58 22.77
C ARG A 360 -0.65 -3.93 22.22
N ILE A 361 0.09 -4.67 23.02
CA ILE A 361 0.49 -6.04 22.72
C ILE A 361 -0.32 -6.93 23.68
N ALA A 362 -1.30 -7.65 23.14
CA ALA A 362 -2.00 -8.70 23.86
C ALA A 362 -1.29 -10.05 23.65
N ASP A 363 -1.87 -11.14 24.13
CA ASP A 363 -1.27 -12.48 23.99
C ASP A 363 -1.16 -12.93 22.53
N ASP A 364 -2.18 -12.63 21.71
CA ASP A 364 -2.28 -13.12 20.33
C ASP A 364 -2.14 -12.03 19.26
N ASP A 365 -2.40 -10.77 19.61
CA ASP A 365 -2.44 -9.66 18.65
C ASP A 365 -1.79 -8.38 19.16
N ILE A 366 -1.45 -7.51 18.20
CA ILE A 366 -0.95 -6.16 18.41
C ILE A 366 -1.85 -5.20 17.67
N GLU A 367 -2.30 -4.14 18.34
CA GLU A 367 -3.15 -3.12 17.73
C GLU A 367 -2.82 -1.71 18.22
N LEU A 368 -3.26 -0.68 17.49
CA LEU A 368 -3.18 0.69 18.01
C LEU A 368 -4.01 0.85 19.27
N ALA A 369 -3.56 1.70 20.19
CA ALA A 369 -4.27 1.97 21.44
C ALA A 369 -5.67 2.58 21.19
N HIS A 370 -5.86 3.45 20.18
CA HIS A 370 -7.17 4.08 19.88
C HIS A 370 -7.43 4.38 18.39
N ASP A 371 -8.70 4.35 17.96
CA ASP A 371 -9.10 4.55 16.54
C ASP A 371 -8.69 5.93 16.04
N SER A 372 -8.69 6.90 16.94
CA SER A 372 -8.24 8.26 16.67
C SER A 372 -6.78 8.35 16.24
N LEU A 373 -5.91 7.49 16.80
CA LEU A 373 -4.54 7.41 16.33
C LEU A 373 -4.51 6.90 14.89
N ALA A 374 -5.36 5.93 14.55
CA ALA A 374 -5.48 5.43 13.19
C ALA A 374 -5.90 6.53 12.21
N ALA A 375 -6.92 7.32 12.56
CA ALA A 375 -7.37 8.46 11.76
C ALA A 375 -6.29 9.54 11.59
N LEU A 376 -5.51 9.83 12.64
CA LEU A 376 -4.41 10.79 12.58
C LEU A 376 -3.23 10.27 11.75
N ILE A 377 -2.87 9.00 11.88
CA ILE A 377 -1.82 8.35 11.09
C ILE A 377 -2.23 8.34 9.61
N ASP A 378 -3.47 8.00 9.30
CA ASP A 378 -4.01 8.03 7.94
C ASP A 378 -4.04 9.45 7.35
N GLY A 379 -4.40 10.44 8.17
CA GLY A 379 -4.38 11.86 7.80
C GLY A 379 -2.97 12.39 7.48
N ARG A 380 -1.92 11.74 7.98
CA ARG A 380 -0.50 12.08 7.72
C ARG A 380 0.10 11.40 6.49
N ARG A 381 -0.61 10.46 5.87
CA ARG A 381 -0.14 9.79 4.66
C ARG A 381 0.00 10.80 3.52
N THR A 382 1.11 10.72 2.80
CA THR A 382 1.35 11.46 1.58
C THR A 382 0.44 10.97 0.45
N ASP A 383 0.22 11.80 -0.56
CA ASP A 383 -0.56 11.41 -1.75
C ASP A 383 0.06 10.20 -2.46
N GLU A 384 1.38 10.08 -2.43
CA GLU A 384 2.11 8.93 -2.98
C GLU A 384 1.86 7.66 -2.20
N GLU A 385 1.95 7.70 -0.86
CA GLU A 385 1.63 6.55 0.01
C GLU A 385 0.18 6.09 -0.16
N ARG A 386 -0.78 7.03 -0.24
CA ARG A 386 -2.18 6.71 -0.51
C ARG A 386 -2.35 6.01 -1.86
N ARG A 387 -1.72 6.55 -2.90
CA ARG A 387 -1.76 5.95 -4.24
C ARG A 387 -1.14 4.55 -4.26
N LEU A 388 0.01 4.35 -3.61
CA LEU A 388 0.64 3.04 -3.52
C LEU A 388 -0.26 2.03 -2.81
N GLN A 389 -0.92 2.44 -1.73
CA GLN A 389 -1.85 1.57 -0.99
C GLN A 389 -3.11 1.22 -1.80
N GLU A 390 -3.70 2.19 -2.52
CA GLU A 390 -4.84 1.95 -3.40
C GLU A 390 -4.50 0.94 -4.51
N VAL A 391 -3.33 1.12 -5.14
CA VAL A 391 -2.85 0.22 -6.19
C VAL A 391 -2.59 -1.17 -5.61
N ARG A 392 -1.92 -1.23 -4.45
CA ARG A 392 -1.66 -2.48 -3.74
C ARG A 392 -2.96 -3.24 -3.45
N GLN A 393 -3.96 -2.58 -2.88
CA GLN A 393 -5.22 -3.22 -2.54
C GLN A 393 -5.94 -3.76 -3.79
N ARG A 394 -5.90 -3.02 -4.90
CA ARG A 394 -6.46 -3.48 -6.17
C ARG A 394 -5.77 -4.76 -6.66
N VAL A 395 -4.45 -4.84 -6.54
CA VAL A 395 -3.68 -6.04 -6.90
C VAL A 395 -4.06 -7.22 -6.00
N LEU A 396 -4.13 -7.00 -4.69
CA LEU A 396 -4.51 -8.06 -3.73
C LEU A 396 -5.93 -8.57 -3.98
N ASN A 397 -6.90 -7.68 -4.22
CA ASN A 397 -8.27 -8.08 -4.56
C ASN A 397 -8.31 -8.91 -5.85
N SER A 398 -7.52 -8.53 -6.86
CA SER A 398 -7.42 -9.30 -8.11
C SER A 398 -6.76 -10.66 -7.90
N PHE A 399 -5.81 -10.77 -6.97
CA PHE A 399 -5.19 -12.04 -6.61
C PHE A 399 -6.16 -12.98 -5.88
N GLU A 400 -7.01 -12.46 -4.99
CA GLU A 400 -8.06 -13.27 -4.36
C GLU A 400 -9.10 -13.73 -5.41
N GLU A 401 -9.51 -12.85 -6.32
CA GLU A 401 -10.38 -13.23 -7.45
C GLU A 401 -9.71 -14.30 -8.35
N TYR A 402 -8.40 -14.22 -8.56
CA TYR A 402 -7.63 -15.23 -9.30
C TYR A 402 -7.63 -16.59 -8.58
N LYS A 403 -7.57 -16.63 -7.25
CA LYS A 403 -7.64 -17.90 -6.50
C LYS A 403 -8.96 -18.62 -6.76
N GLU A 404 -10.07 -17.87 -6.84
CA GLU A 404 -11.40 -18.43 -7.06
C GLU A 404 -11.71 -18.74 -8.53
N SER A 405 -11.44 -17.77 -9.43
CA SER A 405 -11.92 -17.79 -10.82
C SER A 405 -10.83 -18.10 -11.86
N LYS A 406 -9.56 -18.06 -11.45
CA LYS A 406 -8.39 -18.10 -12.36
C LYS A 406 -8.37 -16.95 -13.39
N ALA A 407 -9.01 -15.83 -13.08
CA ALA A 407 -8.94 -14.61 -13.88
C ALA A 407 -7.58 -13.91 -13.68
N PHE A 408 -6.85 -13.67 -14.78
CA PHE A 408 -5.58 -12.93 -14.77
C PHE A 408 -5.78 -11.42 -14.92
N LEU A 409 -4.77 -10.63 -14.56
CA LEU A 409 -4.75 -9.19 -14.86
C LEU A 409 -4.64 -8.96 -16.37
N ASN A 410 -5.44 -8.03 -16.90
CA ASN A 410 -5.36 -7.64 -18.30
C ASN A 410 -4.20 -6.66 -18.58
N GLU A 411 -3.88 -6.45 -19.86
CA GLU A 411 -2.79 -5.56 -20.31
C GLU A 411 -2.89 -4.15 -19.70
N LYS A 412 -4.09 -3.56 -19.65
CA LYS A 412 -4.29 -2.21 -19.13
C LYS A 412 -3.98 -2.15 -17.63
N GLN A 413 -4.41 -3.15 -16.86
CA GLN A 413 -4.12 -3.25 -15.43
C GLN A 413 -2.62 -3.42 -15.18
N LEU A 414 -1.95 -4.31 -15.92
CA LEU A 414 -0.51 -4.54 -15.81
C LEU A 414 0.29 -3.25 -16.09
N ASN A 415 -0.04 -2.53 -17.16
CA ASN A 415 0.64 -1.28 -17.51
C ASN A 415 0.45 -0.19 -16.43
N THR A 416 -0.67 -0.18 -15.70
CA THR A 416 -0.89 0.80 -14.63
C THR A 416 -0.10 0.53 -13.36
N ILE A 417 0.36 -0.71 -13.15
CA ILE A 417 1.04 -1.12 -11.93
C ILE A 417 2.54 -1.36 -12.13
N GLU A 418 3.01 -1.54 -13.38
CA GLU A 418 4.38 -1.96 -13.72
C GLU A 418 5.47 -1.18 -12.98
N ASP A 419 5.46 0.16 -13.08
CA ASP A 419 6.44 1.03 -12.42
C ASP A 419 6.28 1.08 -10.89
N LEU A 420 5.12 0.66 -10.38
CA LEU A 420 4.78 0.74 -8.96
C LEU A 420 5.09 -0.56 -8.21
N VAL A 421 5.13 -1.73 -8.89
CA VAL A 421 5.34 -3.05 -8.27
C VAL A 421 6.49 -3.07 -7.26
N PRO A 422 7.68 -2.49 -7.52
CA PRO A 422 8.78 -2.51 -6.56
C PRO A 422 8.46 -1.84 -5.22
N PHE A 423 7.52 -0.89 -5.21
CA PHE A 423 7.14 -0.10 -4.04
C PHE A 423 5.91 -0.66 -3.31
N LEU A 424 5.22 -1.66 -3.87
CA LEU A 424 3.99 -2.21 -3.29
C LEU A 424 4.25 -3.20 -2.15
N ASN A 425 5.50 -3.64 -1.91
CA ASN A 425 5.89 -4.60 -0.86
C ASN A 425 4.98 -5.86 -0.83
N LEU A 426 4.85 -6.50 -1.98
CA LEU A 426 4.01 -7.68 -2.20
C LEU A 426 4.76 -8.97 -1.84
N ASN A 427 4.04 -9.98 -1.37
CA ASN A 427 4.62 -11.30 -1.10
C ASN A 427 4.93 -12.05 -2.41
N GLN A 428 5.67 -13.16 -2.29
CA GLN A 428 6.11 -13.94 -3.46
C GLN A 428 4.95 -14.56 -4.26
N GLU A 429 3.85 -14.95 -3.61
CA GLU A 429 2.69 -15.51 -4.30
C GLU A 429 2.02 -14.49 -5.21
N VAL A 430 1.83 -13.26 -4.71
CA VAL A 430 1.23 -12.17 -5.48
C VAL A 430 2.17 -11.72 -6.61
N LEU A 431 3.49 -11.70 -6.36
CA LEU A 431 4.47 -11.42 -7.42
C LEU A 431 4.44 -12.48 -8.53
N SER A 432 4.31 -13.76 -8.17
CA SER A 432 4.12 -14.85 -9.14
C SER A 432 2.85 -14.65 -9.96
N PHE A 433 1.73 -14.28 -9.32
CA PHE A 433 0.48 -13.99 -10.01
C PHE A 433 0.59 -12.85 -11.04
N ILE A 434 1.31 -11.77 -10.69
CA ILE A 434 1.55 -10.67 -11.63
C ILE A 434 2.36 -11.17 -12.83
N GLU A 435 3.38 -12.00 -12.60
CA GLU A 435 4.21 -12.53 -13.67
C GLU A 435 3.43 -13.52 -14.56
N ASP A 436 2.64 -14.41 -13.97
CA ASP A 436 1.74 -15.31 -14.71
C ASP A 436 0.73 -14.53 -15.56
N SER A 437 0.21 -13.41 -15.02
CA SER A 437 -0.68 -12.51 -15.77
C SER A 437 0.02 -11.87 -16.97
N LYS A 438 1.29 -11.46 -16.83
CA LYS A 438 2.07 -10.95 -17.98
C LYS A 438 2.27 -12.01 -19.05
N GLN A 439 2.56 -13.26 -18.65
CA GLN A 439 2.71 -14.37 -19.59
C GLN A 439 1.38 -14.69 -20.29
N ASN A 440 0.26 -14.61 -19.58
CA ASN A 440 -1.07 -14.81 -20.16
C ASN A 440 -1.38 -13.76 -21.24
N VAL A 441 -1.15 -12.47 -20.96
CA VAL A 441 -1.33 -11.40 -21.95
C VAL A 441 -0.42 -11.57 -23.18
N LEU A 442 0.83 -12.02 -22.97
CA LEU A 442 1.75 -12.30 -24.07
C LEU A 442 1.23 -13.46 -24.94
N ALA A 443 0.73 -14.53 -24.34
CA ALA A 443 0.15 -15.66 -25.04
C ALA A 443 -1.08 -15.24 -25.88
N GLU A 444 -2.00 -14.45 -25.30
CA GLU A 444 -3.17 -13.93 -26.01
C GLU A 444 -2.78 -13.09 -27.24
N LYS A 445 -1.74 -12.25 -27.12
CA LYS A 445 -1.22 -11.46 -28.24
C LYS A 445 -0.66 -12.33 -29.35
N LEU A 446 0.14 -13.35 -29.00
CA LEU A 446 0.71 -14.28 -29.98
C LEU A 446 -0.38 -15.07 -30.72
N GLU A 447 -1.42 -15.51 -30.01
CA GLU A 447 -2.57 -16.19 -30.62
C GLU A 447 -3.33 -15.27 -31.57
N ALA A 448 -3.60 -14.02 -31.16
CA ALA A 448 -4.26 -13.03 -32.00
C ALA A 448 -3.46 -12.70 -33.26
N GLU A 449 -2.13 -12.60 -33.17
CA GLU A 449 -1.25 -12.41 -34.32
C GLU A 449 -1.24 -13.62 -35.26
N ALA A 450 -1.20 -14.84 -34.71
CA ALA A 450 -1.28 -16.07 -35.48
C ALA A 450 -2.61 -16.18 -36.24
N LEU A 451 -3.72 -15.78 -35.61
CA LEU A 451 -5.04 -15.74 -36.26
C LEU A 451 -5.09 -14.71 -37.39
N ARG A 452 -4.61 -13.49 -37.14
CA ARG A 452 -4.52 -12.43 -38.17
C ARG A 452 -3.64 -12.87 -39.34
N ARG A 453 -2.58 -13.63 -39.09
CA ARG A 453 -1.73 -14.21 -40.13
C ARG A 453 -2.49 -15.22 -40.98
N LYS A 454 -3.22 -16.16 -40.36
CA LYS A 454 -4.07 -17.14 -41.06
C LYS A 454 -5.13 -16.46 -41.92
N GLU A 455 -5.78 -15.41 -41.41
CA GLU A 455 -6.78 -14.64 -42.16
C GLU A 455 -6.18 -13.94 -43.39
N ARG A 456 -4.98 -13.34 -43.24
CA ARG A 456 -4.26 -12.73 -44.37
C ARG A 456 -3.88 -13.76 -45.44
N GLU A 457 -3.38 -14.92 -45.02
CA GLU A 457 -3.01 -16.02 -45.93
C GLU A 457 -4.24 -16.55 -46.68
N ALA A 458 -5.38 -16.73 -46.00
CA ALA A 458 -6.65 -17.13 -46.61
C ALA A 458 -7.16 -16.09 -47.63
N LYS A 459 -7.07 -14.80 -47.31
CA LYS A 459 -7.46 -13.71 -48.22
C LYS A 459 -6.57 -13.69 -49.47
N LEU A 460 -5.26 -13.84 -49.31
CA LEU A 460 -4.31 -13.90 -50.44
C LEU A 460 -4.58 -15.12 -51.33
N MET A 461 -4.90 -16.28 -50.75
CA MET A 461 -5.30 -17.47 -51.50
C MET A 461 -6.59 -17.25 -52.29
N GLN A 462 -7.57 -16.58 -51.69
CA GLN A 462 -8.82 -16.25 -52.37
C GLN A 462 -8.61 -15.27 -53.52
N GLU A 463 -7.81 -14.22 -53.33
CA GLU A 463 -7.46 -13.25 -54.37
C GLU A 463 -6.71 -13.92 -55.54
N LYS A 464 -5.77 -14.83 -55.25
CA LYS A 464 -5.08 -15.64 -56.28
C LYS A 464 -6.06 -16.53 -57.05
N TYR A 465 -6.95 -17.22 -56.35
CA TYR A 465 -7.98 -18.07 -56.97
C TYR A 465 -8.91 -17.27 -57.89
N GLU A 466 -9.35 -16.08 -57.47
CA GLU A 466 -10.18 -15.20 -58.29
C GLU A 466 -9.43 -14.66 -59.53
N ALA A 467 -8.15 -14.31 -59.38
CA ALA A 467 -7.30 -13.88 -60.50
C ALA A 467 -7.13 -15.01 -61.53
N GLU A 468 -6.89 -16.24 -61.08
CA GLU A 468 -6.81 -17.42 -61.96
C GLU A 468 -8.12 -17.67 -62.72
N GLN A 469 -9.27 -17.57 -62.04
CA GLN A 469 -10.58 -17.73 -62.67
C GLN A 469 -10.85 -16.64 -63.72
N LYS A 470 -10.48 -15.39 -63.44
CA LYS A 470 -10.58 -14.29 -64.42
C LYS A 470 -9.67 -14.52 -65.63
N ALA A 471 -8.43 -14.95 -65.40
CA ALA A 471 -7.48 -15.30 -66.47
C ALA A 471 -8.01 -16.44 -67.35
N ARG A 472 -8.56 -17.52 -66.74
CA ARG A 472 -9.17 -18.64 -67.47
C ARG A 472 -10.36 -18.20 -68.32
N LYS A 473 -11.24 -17.33 -67.80
CA LYS A 473 -12.36 -16.76 -68.56
C LYS A 473 -11.86 -15.93 -69.75
N LYS A 474 -10.88 -15.06 -69.54
CA LYS A 474 -10.27 -14.24 -70.60
C LYS A 474 -9.66 -15.11 -71.71
N ASN A 475 -8.88 -16.13 -71.33
CA ASN A 475 -8.27 -17.07 -72.28
C ASN A 475 -9.32 -17.86 -73.07
N ARG A 476 -10.42 -18.29 -72.44
CA ARG A 476 -11.51 -18.99 -73.14
C ARG A 476 -12.23 -18.09 -74.14
N THR A 477 -12.40 -16.80 -73.83
CA THR A 477 -12.98 -15.82 -74.75
C THR A 477 -12.05 -15.55 -75.93
N LEU A 478 -10.75 -15.36 -75.68
CA LEU A 478 -9.74 -15.21 -76.74
C LEU A 478 -9.71 -16.44 -77.65
N PHE A 479 -9.75 -17.65 -77.09
CA PHE A 479 -9.79 -18.89 -77.85
C PHE A 479 -11.04 -18.98 -78.74
N ARG A 480 -12.22 -18.56 -78.26
CA ARG A 480 -13.46 -18.52 -79.07
C ARG A 480 -13.38 -17.52 -80.23
N ILE A 481 -12.79 -16.34 -79.98
CA ILE A 481 -12.57 -15.32 -81.02
C ILE A 481 -11.63 -15.87 -82.11
N ALA A 482 -10.53 -16.51 -81.70
CA ALA A 482 -9.59 -17.15 -82.62
C ALA A 482 -10.26 -18.27 -83.45
N LEU A 483 -11.09 -19.12 -82.82
CA LEU A 483 -11.81 -20.18 -83.50
C LEU A 483 -12.83 -19.63 -84.52
N GLY A 484 -13.53 -18.54 -84.17
CA GLY A 484 -14.45 -17.84 -85.06
C GLY A 484 -13.74 -17.21 -86.26
N ALA A 485 -12.58 -16.59 -86.04
CA ALA A 485 -11.75 -16.03 -87.11
C ALA A 485 -11.23 -17.13 -88.06
N ALA A 486 -10.80 -18.27 -87.53
CA ALA A 486 -10.38 -19.42 -88.32
C ALA A 486 -11.54 -20.01 -89.16
N ALA A 487 -12.74 -20.13 -88.59
CA ALA A 487 -13.92 -20.58 -89.32
C ALA A 487 -14.32 -19.61 -90.44
N ALA A 488 -14.24 -18.29 -90.20
CA ALA A 488 -14.47 -17.28 -91.22
C ALA A 488 -13.43 -17.35 -92.35
N ALA A 489 -12.15 -17.55 -92.01
CA ALA A 489 -11.08 -17.73 -93.00
C ALA A 489 -11.29 -18.99 -93.86
N LEU A 490 -11.72 -20.11 -93.25
CA LEU A 490 -12.06 -21.33 -93.97
C LEU A 490 -13.30 -21.17 -94.86
N ALA A 491 -14.32 -20.43 -94.39
CA ALA A 491 -15.50 -20.12 -95.20
C ALA A 491 -15.16 -19.21 -96.39
N MET A 492 -14.32 -18.19 -96.19
CA MET A 492 -13.81 -17.33 -97.28
C MET A 492 -12.93 -18.12 -98.25
N GLY A 493 -12.08 -19.04 -97.76
CA GLY A 493 -11.29 -19.94 -98.60
C GLY A 493 -12.15 -20.90 -99.41
N GLY A 494 -13.20 -21.48 -98.81
CA GLY A 494 -14.16 -22.36 -99.50
C GLY A 494 -15.01 -21.62 -100.53
N PHE A 495 -15.42 -20.39 -100.23
CA PHE A 495 -16.14 -19.51 -101.17
C PHE A 495 -15.26 -19.07 -102.34
N ALA A 496 -13.98 -18.79 -102.09
CA ALA A 496 -13.00 -18.45 -103.13
C ALA A 496 -12.59 -19.64 -104.03
N VAL A 497 -12.75 -20.89 -103.57
CA VAL A 497 -12.57 -22.10 -104.42
C VAL A 497 -13.81 -22.36 -105.29
N TYR A 498 -14.99 -21.87 -104.88
CA TYR A 498 -16.25 -22.03 -105.61
C TYR A 498 -16.39 -21.06 -106.80
N GLU A 499 -15.75 -19.89 -106.78
CA GLU A 499 -15.69 -18.98 -107.92
C GLU A 499 -14.28 -18.91 -108.56
N GLY A 500 -14.14 -19.59 -109.70
CA GLY A 500 -12.92 -19.57 -110.49
C GLY A 500 -12.69 -18.23 -111.19
N LYS A 501 -11.78 -17.42 -110.63
CA LYS A 501 -10.73 -16.58 -111.26
C LYS A 501 -10.42 -15.33 -110.43
N GLU A 502 -9.75 -15.49 -109.28
CA GLU A 502 -8.91 -14.42 -108.68
C GLU A 502 -7.88 -14.95 -107.65
N ALA A 503 -7.34 -16.16 -107.86
CA ALA A 503 -6.53 -16.89 -106.86
C ALA A 503 -5.11 -16.34 -106.59
N ILE A 504 -4.66 -15.27 -107.26
CA ILE A 504 -3.29 -14.74 -107.10
C ILE A 504 -3.25 -13.50 -106.20
N ARG A 505 -4.33 -12.71 -106.11
CA ARG A 505 -4.37 -11.49 -105.29
C ARG A 505 -4.58 -11.79 -103.80
N LEU A 506 -5.44 -12.75 -103.48
CA LEU A 506 -5.74 -13.14 -102.09
C LEU A 506 -4.61 -13.94 -101.41
N LYS A 507 -3.74 -14.63 -102.16
CA LYS A 507 -2.57 -15.31 -101.59
C LYS A 507 -1.57 -14.33 -100.97
N ASN A 508 -1.42 -13.15 -101.57
CA ASN A 508 -0.52 -12.11 -101.07
C ASN A 508 -1.11 -11.38 -99.85
N GLU A 509 -2.43 -11.20 -99.78
CA GLU A 509 -3.10 -10.62 -98.61
C GLU A 509 -3.18 -11.61 -97.42
N ALA A 510 -3.35 -12.92 -97.68
CA ALA A 510 -3.32 -13.95 -96.64
C ALA A 510 -1.92 -14.11 -96.00
N VAL A 511 -0.85 -13.98 -96.79
CA VAL A 511 0.54 -13.96 -96.28
C VAL A 511 0.79 -12.72 -95.41
N GLN A 512 0.17 -11.58 -95.74
CA GLN A 512 0.29 -10.35 -94.95
C GLN A 512 -0.46 -10.43 -93.61
N VAL A 513 -1.60 -11.15 -93.57
CA VAL A 513 -2.35 -11.43 -92.34
C VAL A 513 -1.65 -12.47 -91.48
N GLN A 514 -1.02 -13.49 -92.08
CA GLN A 514 -0.23 -14.49 -91.36
C GLN A 514 1.02 -13.87 -90.71
N GLY A 515 1.71 -12.97 -91.41
CA GLY A 515 2.84 -12.22 -90.84
C GLY A 515 2.43 -11.34 -89.65
N LYS A 516 1.28 -10.66 -89.74
CA LYS A 516 0.74 -9.89 -88.60
C LYS A 516 0.34 -10.78 -87.42
N LEU A 517 -0.14 -11.99 -87.67
CA LEU A 517 -0.47 -12.95 -86.60
C LEU A 517 0.77 -13.50 -85.90
N GLU A 518 1.85 -13.76 -86.64
CA GLU A 518 3.15 -14.17 -86.08
C GLU A 518 3.79 -13.05 -85.26
N ASP A 519 3.74 -11.80 -85.74
CA ASP A 519 4.21 -10.63 -85.00
C ASP A 519 3.42 -10.43 -83.69
N THR A 520 2.10 -10.55 -83.74
CA THR A 520 1.24 -10.45 -82.55
C THR A 520 1.47 -11.61 -81.57
N SER A 521 1.75 -12.82 -82.08
CA SER A 521 2.10 -13.98 -81.26
C SER A 521 3.47 -13.81 -80.60
N GLN A 522 4.45 -13.21 -81.28
CA GLN A 522 5.75 -12.90 -80.69
C GLN A 522 5.65 -11.79 -79.64
N GLU A 523 4.82 -10.78 -79.84
CA GLU A 523 4.55 -9.75 -78.81
C GLU A 523 3.87 -10.35 -77.57
N LEU A 524 2.95 -11.29 -77.74
CA LEU A 524 2.31 -12.01 -76.63
C LEU A 524 3.30 -12.92 -75.87
N ILE A 525 4.21 -13.60 -76.57
CA ILE A 525 5.27 -14.40 -75.93
C ILE A 525 6.21 -13.48 -75.13
N LYS A 526 6.64 -12.35 -75.71
CA LYS A 526 7.46 -11.34 -75.01
C LYS A 526 6.75 -10.77 -73.78
N ALA A 527 5.45 -10.47 -73.88
CA ALA A 527 4.67 -9.99 -72.73
C ALA A 527 4.51 -11.07 -71.63
N THR A 528 4.47 -12.34 -72.02
CA THR A 528 4.41 -13.48 -71.09
C THR A 528 5.75 -13.70 -70.39
N ASP A 529 6.86 -13.60 -71.12
CA ASP A 529 8.23 -13.66 -70.55
C ASP A 529 8.51 -12.48 -69.61
N HIS A 530 7.97 -11.29 -69.91
CA HIS A 530 8.02 -10.13 -69.01
C HIS A 530 7.23 -10.32 -67.71
N LEU A 531 6.12 -11.07 -67.74
CA LEU A 531 5.33 -11.39 -66.54
C LEU A 531 5.98 -12.50 -65.70
N VAL A 532 6.60 -13.50 -66.35
CA VAL A 532 7.35 -14.56 -65.66
C VAL A 532 8.60 -13.98 -64.99
N SER A 533 9.35 -13.12 -65.69
CA SER A 533 10.53 -12.44 -65.11
C SER A 533 10.16 -11.46 -63.98
N ALA A 534 9.00 -10.80 -64.04
CA ALA A 534 8.49 -9.99 -62.92
C ALA A 534 8.07 -10.84 -61.71
N SER A 535 7.49 -12.02 -61.93
CA SER A 535 7.15 -12.99 -60.88
C SER A 535 8.39 -13.58 -60.20
N ASP A 536 9.43 -13.88 -60.97
CA ASP A 536 10.71 -14.40 -60.47
C ASP A 536 11.48 -13.32 -59.70
N ALA A 537 11.46 -12.06 -60.16
CA ALA A 537 12.03 -10.92 -59.45
C ALA A 537 11.32 -10.66 -58.10
N MET A 538 9.99 -10.78 -58.06
CA MET A 538 9.20 -10.60 -56.83
C MET A 538 9.41 -11.76 -55.84
N SER A 539 9.65 -12.98 -56.35
CA SER A 539 10.01 -14.16 -55.55
C SER A 539 11.44 -14.03 -54.96
N ALA A 540 12.38 -13.48 -55.74
CA ALA A 540 13.74 -13.19 -55.28
C ALA A 540 13.78 -12.06 -54.23
N GLU A 541 12.88 -11.08 -54.31
CA GLU A 541 12.76 -9.97 -53.35
C GLU A 541 12.13 -10.40 -52.01
N LEU A 542 11.21 -11.38 -52.05
CA LEU A 542 10.66 -12.05 -50.86
C LEU A 542 11.71 -12.91 -50.14
N ILE A 543 12.56 -13.63 -50.88
CA ILE A 543 13.69 -14.41 -50.32
C ILE A 543 14.76 -13.49 -49.72
N LYS A 544 14.97 -12.29 -50.30
CA LYS A 544 15.88 -11.27 -49.76
C LYS A 544 15.38 -10.69 -48.43
N LYS A 545 14.07 -10.52 -48.24
CA LYS A 545 13.48 -10.04 -46.98
C LYS A 545 13.60 -11.06 -45.82
N ASP A 546 13.50 -12.35 -46.09
CA ASP A 546 13.75 -13.41 -45.10
C ASP A 546 15.24 -13.51 -44.71
N SER A 547 16.16 -13.10 -45.58
CA SER A 547 17.61 -13.08 -45.29
C SER A 547 18.07 -11.91 -44.41
N ILE A 548 17.25 -10.85 -44.26
CA ILE A 548 17.57 -9.66 -43.45
C ILE A 548 17.20 -9.85 -41.97
N LEU A 549 16.30 -10.81 -41.66
CA LEU A 549 15.95 -11.19 -40.28
C LEU A 549 16.90 -12.24 -39.67
N LYS A 550 17.89 -12.75 -40.43
CA LYS A 550 18.98 -13.59 -39.92
C LYS A 550 20.29 -12.84 -39.63
N THR A 551 20.36 -11.54 -39.93
CA THR A 551 21.57 -10.70 -39.75
C THR A 551 21.51 -9.83 -38.49
N LEU A 552 20.43 -9.89 -37.70
CA LEU A 552 20.33 -9.31 -36.36
C LEU A 552 20.33 -10.44 -35.34
N GLY A 553 21.54 -10.89 -35.00
CA GLY A 553 21.84 -12.12 -34.26
C GLY A 553 21.03 -12.35 -32.99
N TYR A 554 20.10 -13.31 -33.06
CA TYR A 554 19.62 -14.08 -31.92
C TYR A 554 20.16 -15.50 -32.08
N ASP A 555 21.14 -15.87 -31.27
CA ASP A 555 21.59 -17.26 -31.11
C ASP A 555 21.09 -17.77 -29.75
N PRO A 556 20.14 -18.71 -29.72
CA PRO A 556 19.71 -19.36 -28.50
C PRO A 556 20.61 -20.57 -28.22
N GLN A 557 21.83 -20.33 -27.72
CA GLN A 557 22.59 -21.18 -26.77
C GLN A 557 24.10 -20.83 -26.74
N GLY A 558 24.55 -20.22 -25.64
CA GLY A 558 25.79 -20.62 -24.95
C GLY A 558 27.16 -20.10 -25.44
N ASN A 559 27.85 -19.47 -24.48
CA ASN A 559 29.29 -19.45 -24.20
C ASN A 559 30.20 -18.27 -24.60
N ILE A 560 31.07 -18.00 -23.61
CA ILE A 560 31.98 -16.90 -23.32
C ILE A 560 33.29 -17.01 -24.13
N GLY A 561 33.90 -15.87 -24.49
CA GLY A 561 35.34 -15.84 -24.83
C GLY A 561 35.89 -14.49 -25.30
N GLN A 562 36.72 -13.87 -24.44
CA GLN A 562 37.97 -13.11 -24.71
C GLN A 562 38.01 -12.01 -25.80
N GLN A 563 38.20 -10.74 -25.41
CA GLN A 563 39.46 -10.00 -25.18
C GLN A 563 40.15 -9.41 -26.43
N ILE A 564 40.76 -8.22 -26.23
CA ILE A 564 41.74 -7.41 -27.00
C ILE A 564 41.12 -6.03 -27.35
N SER A 565 41.41 -4.91 -26.66
CA SER A 565 42.67 -4.18 -26.36
C SER A 565 43.05 -3.16 -27.45
N GLU A 566 43.20 -1.88 -27.03
CA GLU A 566 44.14 -0.81 -27.45
C GLU A 566 43.50 0.55 -27.04
N GLN A 567 43.83 1.25 -25.94
CA GLN A 567 45.08 1.88 -25.44
C GLN A 567 45.76 2.90 -26.38
N GLN A 568 45.59 4.19 -26.06
CA GLN A 568 46.58 5.30 -25.99
C GLN A 568 45.76 6.62 -25.95
N GLU A 569 45.85 7.52 -24.97
CA GLU A 569 47.03 8.27 -24.51
C GLU A 569 47.03 8.49 -22.97
N ILE A 570 48.20 8.33 -22.36
CA ILE A 570 48.56 8.82 -21.03
C ILE A 570 49.76 9.73 -21.25
N GLU A 571 49.76 10.93 -20.64
CA GLU A 571 50.88 11.45 -19.84
C GLU A 571 50.66 12.94 -19.53
N ASN A 572 50.46 13.27 -18.24
CA ASN A 572 51.32 14.21 -17.52
C ASN A 572 50.91 14.36 -16.04
N PHE A 573 51.93 14.38 -15.19
CA PHE A 573 51.99 14.66 -13.73
C PHE A 573 51.87 13.50 -12.72
N ALA A 574 53.05 13.00 -12.34
CA ALA A 574 53.45 12.55 -11.00
C ALA A 574 53.15 13.63 -9.92
N SER A 575 52.98 13.39 -8.62
CA SER A 575 53.24 12.28 -7.71
C SER A 575 52.38 12.50 -6.46
N ILE A 576 51.66 11.49 -5.94
CA ILE A 576 51.32 11.21 -4.52
C ILE A 576 50.51 9.88 -4.51
N SER A 577 50.72 9.07 -3.47
CA SER A 577 50.37 7.66 -3.32
C SER A 577 48.89 7.25 -3.52
N LYS A 578 48.70 6.17 -4.32
CA LYS A 578 47.51 5.29 -4.54
C LYS A 578 46.26 5.93 -5.20
N PRO A 579 45.82 5.45 -6.39
CA PRO A 579 44.74 6.07 -7.15
C PRO A 579 43.37 5.51 -6.74
N THR A 580 42.51 6.35 -6.18
CA THR A 580 41.06 6.21 -6.34
C THR A 580 40.67 6.97 -7.61
N ASN A 581 39.92 6.35 -8.53
CA ASN A 581 39.56 6.86 -9.87
C ASN A 581 38.66 8.13 -9.87
N TYR A 582 38.60 8.88 -8.76
CA TYR A 582 37.72 10.04 -8.58
C TYR A 582 38.59 11.31 -8.54
N PHE A 583 38.42 12.20 -9.52
CA PHE A 583 39.09 13.51 -9.55
C PHE A 583 38.09 14.63 -9.26
N PHE A 584 38.49 15.58 -8.41
CA PHE A 584 37.70 16.75 -8.01
C PHE A 584 38.29 18.03 -8.61
N LEU A 585 37.48 18.83 -9.30
CA LEU A 585 37.85 20.16 -9.78
C LEU A 585 37.00 21.23 -9.08
N ALA A 586 37.56 21.86 -8.05
CA ALA A 586 37.03 23.08 -7.48
C ALA A 586 37.98 24.23 -7.83
N GLY A 587 37.61 25.03 -8.82
CA GLY A 587 38.51 26.05 -9.38
C GLY A 587 38.73 27.24 -8.46
N LYS A 588 40.00 27.61 -8.23
CA LYS A 588 40.40 29.00 -7.95
C LYS A 588 41.75 29.33 -8.61
N LYS A 589 41.72 29.85 -9.85
CA LYS A 589 42.51 31.02 -10.29
C LYS A 589 42.06 31.49 -11.66
N THR A 590 41.91 32.80 -11.77
CA THR A 590 41.54 33.63 -12.92
C THR A 590 42.75 33.98 -13.79
N GLU A 591 42.53 34.17 -15.09
CA GLU A 591 42.89 35.36 -15.89
C GLU A 591 42.39 35.10 -17.32
N ASN A 592 41.26 35.74 -17.68
CA ASN A 592 40.67 35.96 -19.02
C ASN A 592 40.90 34.92 -20.14
N GLU A 593 39.88 34.41 -20.85
CA GLU A 593 38.74 35.15 -21.39
C GLU A 593 37.61 34.16 -21.79
N SER A 594 36.36 34.59 -21.62
CA SER A 594 35.08 33.95 -22.03
C SER A 594 34.43 32.90 -21.10
N GLN A 595 33.90 33.42 -19.99
CA GLN A 595 32.71 32.98 -19.24
C GLN A 595 32.66 31.53 -18.69
N ALA A 596 33.42 31.30 -17.62
CA ALA A 596 33.03 30.37 -16.55
C ALA A 596 33.10 31.10 -15.21
N GLN A 597 32.02 31.78 -14.83
CA GLN A 597 31.86 32.15 -13.42
C GLN A 597 31.39 30.90 -12.66
N ASN A 598 32.29 30.22 -11.94
CA ASN A 598 31.99 28.98 -11.20
C ASN A 598 31.48 29.21 -9.76
N THR A 599 31.09 30.42 -9.42
CA THR A 599 30.33 30.79 -8.22
C THR A 599 29.90 32.24 -8.43
N PHE A 600 28.61 32.55 -8.48
CA PHE A 600 28.13 33.93 -8.46
C PHE A 600 27.17 34.14 -7.31
N ARG A 601 27.31 35.30 -6.67
CA ARG A 601 26.51 35.72 -5.52
C ARG A 601 25.34 36.55 -6.04
N VAL A 602 24.12 36.11 -5.78
CA VAL A 602 22.90 36.93 -5.94
C VAL A 602 22.23 36.99 -4.57
N GLY A 603 22.39 38.11 -3.87
CA GLY A 603 21.81 38.31 -2.53
C GLY A 603 22.36 37.35 -1.46
N GLN A 604 21.46 36.65 -0.76
CA GLN A 604 21.76 35.74 0.38
C GLN A 604 21.92 34.26 -0.02
N TYR A 605 22.16 33.94 -1.30
CA TYR A 605 22.23 32.57 -1.79
C TYR A 605 23.65 32.20 -2.25
N ALA A 606 24.11 31.00 -1.89
CA ALA A 606 25.36 30.41 -2.35
C ALA A 606 25.05 29.35 -3.43
N TRP A 607 25.73 29.44 -4.56
CA TRP A 607 25.57 28.54 -5.69
C TRP A 607 26.87 27.77 -5.87
N TYR A 608 26.82 26.44 -5.84
CA TYR A 608 28.01 25.64 -6.05
C TYR A 608 27.78 24.60 -7.15
N SER A 609 28.74 24.52 -8.07
CA SER A 609 28.77 23.58 -9.19
C SER A 609 30.00 22.71 -9.03
N MET A 610 29.81 21.40 -8.89
CA MET A 610 30.90 20.42 -8.95
C MET A 610 30.82 19.57 -10.20
N ARG A 611 31.99 19.14 -10.64
CA ARG A 611 32.15 18.09 -11.64
C ARG A 611 32.79 16.89 -10.98
N ILE A 612 32.06 15.78 -10.93
CA ILE A 612 32.56 14.52 -10.36
C ILE A 612 32.76 13.52 -11.48
N ASN A 613 33.93 12.89 -11.52
CA ASN A 613 34.14 11.73 -12.37
C ASN A 613 33.70 10.46 -11.63
N ALA A 614 32.56 9.88 -12.00
CA ALA A 614 32.04 8.62 -11.43
C ALA A 614 31.66 7.63 -12.55
N PRO A 615 31.86 6.31 -12.39
CA PRO A 615 31.37 5.27 -13.30
C PRO A 615 29.91 5.43 -13.75
N LYS A 616 29.60 4.89 -14.93
CA LYS A 616 28.23 4.90 -15.46
C LYS A 616 27.30 4.15 -14.49
N SER A 617 26.13 4.74 -14.22
CA SER A 617 25.13 4.24 -13.27
C SER A 617 25.55 4.25 -11.79
N GLU A 618 26.70 4.81 -11.43
CA GLU A 618 27.05 4.99 -10.02
C GLU A 618 26.25 6.14 -9.40
N VAL A 619 25.66 5.86 -8.25
CA VAL A 619 24.98 6.82 -7.39
C VAL A 619 26.00 7.47 -6.47
N ILE A 620 26.01 8.78 -6.43
CA ILE A 620 26.85 9.56 -5.53
C ILE A 620 25.99 10.50 -4.69
N HIS A 621 26.37 10.66 -3.44
CA HIS A 621 25.72 11.55 -2.49
C HIS A 621 26.66 12.73 -2.25
N VAL A 622 26.13 13.94 -2.40
CA VAL A 622 26.84 15.18 -2.06
C VAL A 622 26.19 15.77 -0.83
N ILE A 623 26.96 15.92 0.24
CA ILE A 623 26.49 16.39 1.54
C ILE A 623 27.28 17.65 1.90
N CYS A 624 26.59 18.71 2.30
CA CYS A 624 27.20 19.90 2.88
C CYS A 624 26.84 20.00 4.36
N VAL A 625 27.86 20.08 5.22
CA VAL A 625 27.73 20.22 6.68
C VAL A 625 28.54 21.42 7.14
N ASP A 626 28.21 22.04 8.27
CA ASP A 626 29.07 23.08 8.85
C ASP A 626 30.33 22.48 9.52
N ALA A 627 31.20 23.35 10.03
CA ALA A 627 32.42 22.95 10.73
C ALA A 627 32.16 22.10 12.00
N ASN A 628 30.94 22.10 12.54
CA ASN A 628 30.54 21.34 13.73
C ASN A 628 29.73 20.08 13.40
N ASN A 629 29.46 19.80 12.11
CA ASN A 629 28.58 18.70 11.68
C ASN A 629 27.10 18.86 12.11
N GLU A 630 26.63 20.07 12.41
CA GLU A 630 25.35 20.34 13.10
C GLU A 630 24.17 20.75 12.19
N PHE A 631 24.37 20.93 10.87
CA PHE A 631 23.26 21.28 9.96
C PHE A 631 22.38 20.08 9.58
N PRO A 632 21.06 20.27 9.41
CA PRO A 632 20.13 19.17 9.10
C PRO A 632 20.41 18.55 7.73
N TYR A 633 20.77 17.27 7.73
CA TYR A 633 21.13 16.46 6.56
C TYR A 633 20.15 16.59 5.39
N GLU A 634 18.84 16.63 5.66
CA GLU A 634 17.76 16.68 4.66
C GLU A 634 17.76 17.92 3.75
N LYS A 635 18.30 19.07 4.18
CA LYS A 635 18.30 20.32 3.37
C LYS A 635 19.56 20.52 2.53
N TYR A 636 20.60 19.73 2.79
CA TYR A 636 21.96 19.94 2.28
C TYR A 636 22.55 18.67 1.66
N HIS A 637 21.67 17.76 1.24
CA HIS A 637 21.97 16.52 0.55
C HIS A 637 21.39 16.53 -0.87
N THR A 638 22.20 16.18 -1.86
CA THR A 638 21.71 15.87 -3.21
C THR A 638 22.27 14.53 -3.68
N VAL A 639 21.51 13.85 -4.52
CA VAL A 639 21.87 12.57 -5.10
C VAL A 639 21.93 12.72 -6.60
N ALA A 640 23.08 12.37 -7.17
CA ALA A 640 23.28 12.42 -8.62
C ALA A 640 23.72 11.05 -9.11
N THR A 641 23.21 10.66 -10.28
CA THR A 641 23.57 9.40 -10.94
C THR A 641 24.14 9.71 -12.32
N ASN A 642 25.26 9.08 -12.68
CA ASN A 642 25.82 9.26 -14.02
C ASN A 642 25.00 8.49 -15.06
N THR A 643 24.17 9.21 -15.82
CA THR A 643 23.31 8.64 -16.87
C THR A 643 23.92 8.71 -18.28
N GLY A 644 25.10 9.33 -18.45
CA GLY A 644 25.74 9.55 -19.76
C GLY A 644 26.76 8.48 -20.17
N ASN A 645 27.23 8.55 -21.42
CA ASN A 645 28.41 7.78 -21.88
C ASN A 645 29.69 8.52 -21.49
N GLY A 646 30.33 8.11 -20.39
CA GLY A 646 31.56 8.67 -19.85
C GLY A 646 31.53 8.71 -18.32
N TYR A 647 32.62 9.13 -17.67
CA TYR A 647 32.70 9.26 -16.21
C TYR A 647 32.48 10.71 -15.79
N ARG A 648 31.30 11.32 -16.01
CA ARG A 648 31.10 12.75 -15.67
C ARG A 648 29.68 13.03 -15.21
N ILE A 649 29.54 13.38 -13.93
CA ILE A 649 28.34 13.95 -13.34
C ILE A 649 28.57 15.45 -13.21
N ARG A 650 27.65 16.24 -13.78
CA ARG A 650 27.56 17.69 -13.55
C ARG A 650 26.27 17.93 -12.79
N ASP A 651 26.39 18.37 -11.56
CA ASP A 651 25.24 18.74 -10.74
C ASP A 651 25.46 20.11 -10.09
N ILE A 652 24.38 20.86 -9.94
CA ILE A 652 24.38 22.21 -9.38
C ILE A 652 23.47 22.20 -8.17
N MET A 653 24.07 22.38 -7.00
CA MET A 653 23.32 22.44 -5.76
C MET A 653 23.01 23.89 -5.40
N ASN A 654 21.73 24.18 -5.21
CA ASN A 654 21.23 25.53 -4.91
C ASN A 654 20.87 25.60 -3.45
N VAL A 655 21.72 26.23 -2.63
CA VAL A 655 21.60 26.12 -1.19
C VAL A 655 21.77 27.49 -0.52
N ARG A 656 20.82 27.84 0.35
CA ARG A 656 20.95 29.00 1.23
C ARG A 656 21.78 28.61 2.47
N LEU A 657 23.03 29.08 2.52
CA LEU A 657 23.95 28.88 3.63
C LEU A 657 24.21 30.21 4.34
N PRO A 658 24.08 30.30 5.68
CA PRO A 658 24.54 31.47 6.43
C PRO A 658 26.06 31.64 6.37
N ALA A 659 26.60 32.81 6.75
CA ALA A 659 28.05 33.00 6.82
C ALA A 659 28.67 32.01 7.82
N GLY A 660 29.75 31.35 7.41
CA GLY A 660 30.36 30.26 8.16
C GLY A 660 31.29 29.41 7.30
N THR A 661 32.00 28.48 7.95
CA THR A 661 32.81 27.47 7.26
C THR A 661 32.04 26.16 7.19
N TYR A 662 31.99 25.59 6.00
CA TYR A 662 31.27 24.36 5.69
C TYR A 662 32.20 23.37 5.03
N LYS A 663 31.92 22.09 5.24
CA LYS A 663 32.60 20.96 4.60
C LYS A 663 31.62 20.27 3.67
N VAL A 664 31.95 20.26 2.39
CA VAL A 664 31.25 19.47 1.39
C VAL A 664 31.93 18.12 1.28
N SER A 665 31.20 17.04 1.48
CA SER A 665 31.68 15.66 1.36
C SER A 665 30.91 14.93 0.27
N VAL A 666 31.62 14.15 -0.53
CA VAL A 666 31.06 13.30 -1.58
C VAL A 666 31.21 11.85 -1.15
N LEU A 667 30.10 11.12 -1.15
CA LEU A 667 30.02 9.72 -0.75
C LEU A 667 29.60 8.90 -1.97
N ASN A 668 30.13 7.68 -2.08
CA ASN A 668 29.62 6.71 -3.04
C ASN A 668 28.29 6.11 -2.55
N GLY A 669 27.63 5.28 -3.37
CA GLY A 669 26.37 4.62 -3.01
C GLY A 669 26.43 3.70 -1.78
N ASN A 670 27.62 3.40 -1.27
CA ASN A 670 27.83 2.64 -0.03
C ASN A 670 28.10 3.56 1.19
N GLY A 671 27.91 4.88 1.04
CA GLY A 671 28.12 5.84 2.12
C GLY A 671 29.59 6.09 2.48
N THR A 672 30.55 5.60 1.68
CA THR A 672 31.98 5.85 1.93
C THR A 672 32.36 7.22 1.36
N VAL A 673 32.99 8.07 2.18
CA VAL A 673 33.49 9.38 1.72
C VAL A 673 34.63 9.17 0.72
N ILE A 674 34.37 9.53 -0.53
CA ILE A 674 35.32 9.45 -1.64
C ILE A 674 36.03 10.78 -1.92
N GLY A 675 35.55 11.88 -1.32
CA GLY A 675 36.27 13.15 -1.28
C GLY A 675 35.58 14.21 -0.42
N SER A 676 36.32 15.22 0.02
CA SER A 676 35.75 16.34 0.78
C SER A 676 36.52 17.63 0.59
N GLN A 677 35.84 18.77 0.71
CA GLN A 677 36.44 20.10 0.62
C GLN A 677 35.76 21.08 1.59
N SER A 678 36.56 21.88 2.28
CA SER A 678 36.05 22.97 3.12
C SER A 678 35.94 24.28 2.35
N MET A 679 34.86 25.03 2.58
CA MET A 679 34.57 26.32 1.98
C MET A 679 34.12 27.29 3.08
N THR A 680 34.58 28.53 3.02
CA THR A 680 34.17 29.58 3.97
C THR A 680 33.39 30.66 3.24
N PHE A 681 32.17 30.94 3.71
CA PHE A 681 31.32 32.02 3.22
C PHE A 681 31.36 33.17 4.21
N SER A 682 31.76 34.36 3.74
CA SER A 682 31.65 35.61 4.49
C SER A 682 30.34 36.33 4.13
N ASN A 683 29.83 37.13 5.08
CA ASN A 683 28.62 37.94 4.89
C ASN A 683 28.67 38.91 3.72
#